data_AF-A0A7H8QVL2-F1
#
_entry.id   AF-A0A7H8QVL2-F1
#
_cell.length_a   1.000
_cell.length_b   1.000
_cell.length_c   1.000
_cell.angle_alpha   90.00
_cell.angle_beta   90.00
_cell.angle_gamma   90.00
#
_symmetry.space_group_name_H-M   'P 1'
#
loop_
_entity.id
_entity.type
_entity.pdbx_description
1 polymer ?
#
loop_
_entity_poly.entity_id
_entity_poly.type
_entity_poly.pdbx_seq_one_letter_code
_entity_poly.pdbx_strand_id
1 'polypeptide(L)'
;MTLPILPRKESRNDDQFITAVIQSSRSQHVKSITRDHPKLRQVVFHSNEYQSDDFRNKFLNVLEYKYAAAIQQRGQENALPCECCRDNDNRPFTTCVFIREEQSGKCANCIFLRQICTQTKTGHQQRQDGSLRRAHNPKKAPISFARPTIIKRVGYHVISPDHESLNPGTNSYRVLGNLVLPPPPLGKHRHLAGKYKNELDKLHRRDMSKLPDRPIAELSSSFLDFKRREAAAWESYEISHPLEDIPGYLTDPRYLVKPSGSLESPLAHRLNQPSFTTTQEYDGETADPTNGCIAMVMGNAYTPGTFLFNQFPRRSYQSEATEGGEFPDDVQECHVKFTADIADSIYAKVEIFYGVKVEKYTRKSQTFAVLPLWGEFDSIEIRLMYEKDYGNPDKDYMFRRAVLTCKHPQHLMMPGNPKSLGAQQDKITKAAWLMAEGKGHHIPIVPNYYSEEKWKQRAPPKPEGVALGRSAKPVPVIFAGEDTRSWRDFFSKHPHSDNDLRDLIQPALEALKSASPHEAWAYPEDIPKPVLDWLRGQKQILFPNQQPSNMHEIHERISNILSRANLLQQPTPADLISSLAMILNHQSQIIGNRRADTHSLWYSGFDGTVLALRCSECEENQIRSDDRPRWSVSSPGTYLCREWNCSKCGKKARMMPVDEDITFSKNDKHELHSTPGPARSTWAQNSSGRR
;
A
#
# COMPACT_ATOMS: atom_id res chain seq x y z
N MET A 1 2.37 44.80 60.52
CA MET A 1 2.27 43.32 60.53
C MET A 1 2.22 42.85 59.08
N THR A 2 3.37 42.47 58.55
CA THR A 2 3.57 41.94 57.20
C THR A 2 3.46 40.42 57.28
N LEU A 3 2.50 39.84 56.54
CA LEU A 3 2.37 38.39 56.39
C LEU A 3 3.47 37.84 55.46
N PRO A 4 3.96 36.61 55.69
CA PRO A 4 5.14 36.09 55.02
C PRO A 4 4.82 35.61 53.60
N ILE A 5 5.67 35.98 52.65
CA ILE A 5 5.68 35.45 51.29
C ILE A 5 6.25 34.04 51.34
N LEU A 6 5.41 33.03 51.07
CA LEU A 6 5.84 31.65 50.88
C LEU A 6 6.56 31.49 49.52
N PRO A 7 7.64 30.69 49.42
CA PRO A 7 8.32 30.46 48.17
C PRO A 7 7.45 29.62 47.22
N ARG A 8 7.26 30.13 46.00
CA ARG A 8 6.64 29.37 44.90
C ARG A 8 7.44 28.10 44.63
N LYS A 9 6.80 26.93 44.75
CA LYS A 9 7.31 25.67 44.20
C LYS A 9 7.33 25.80 42.67
N GLU A 10 8.52 25.95 42.09
CA GLU A 10 8.74 25.78 40.65
C GLU A 10 8.44 24.33 40.24
N SER A 11 7.74 24.16 39.12
CA SER A 11 7.08 22.92 38.74
C SER A 11 8.06 21.94 38.09
N ARG A 12 8.08 20.68 38.57
CA ARG A 12 8.81 19.56 37.95
C ARG A 12 8.27 19.14 36.57
N ASN A 13 7.09 19.65 36.16
CA ASN A 13 6.41 19.22 34.94
C ASN A 13 6.88 19.95 33.67
N ASP A 14 7.34 21.20 33.81
CA ASP A 14 7.75 22.00 32.65
C ASP A 14 9.08 21.50 32.05
N ASP A 15 10.00 21.05 32.91
CA ASP A 15 11.28 20.48 32.48
C ASP A 15 11.11 19.11 31.78
N GLN A 16 10.16 18.28 32.22
CA GLN A 16 9.86 17.00 31.55
C GLN A 16 9.21 17.23 30.17
N PHE A 17 8.29 18.18 30.06
CA PHE A 17 7.63 18.53 28.81
C PHE A 17 8.62 19.10 27.77
N ILE A 18 9.51 20.00 28.19
CA ILE A 18 10.54 20.58 27.31
C ILE A 18 11.55 19.51 26.87
N THR A 19 11.91 18.59 27.78
CA THR A 19 12.77 17.45 27.46
C THR A 19 12.15 16.58 26.37
N ALA A 20 10.84 16.31 26.45
CA ALA A 20 10.11 15.57 25.43
C ALA A 20 10.08 16.31 24.06
N VAL A 21 9.94 17.64 24.05
CA VAL A 21 9.97 18.45 22.81
C VAL A 21 11.36 18.47 22.17
N ILE A 22 12.43 18.58 22.97
CA ILE A 22 13.82 18.52 22.47
C ILE A 22 14.14 17.12 21.93
N GLN A 23 13.63 16.07 22.58
CA GLN A 23 13.85 14.69 22.17
C GLN A 23 13.08 14.33 20.89
N SER A 24 11.85 14.82 20.73
CA SER A 24 10.97 14.52 19.58
C SER A 24 11.19 15.42 18.35
N SER A 25 11.72 16.63 18.52
CA SER A 25 11.98 17.52 17.38
C SER A 25 13.10 16.97 16.49
N ARG A 26 12.97 17.11 15.16
CA ARG A 26 14.05 16.78 14.21
C ARG A 26 14.90 17.99 13.80
N SER A 27 14.50 19.20 14.22
CA SER A 27 15.19 20.45 13.90
C SER A 27 16.28 20.74 14.93
N GLN A 28 17.55 20.74 14.50
CA GLN A 28 18.69 21.09 15.36
C GLN A 28 18.61 22.54 15.87
N HIS A 29 17.98 23.43 15.10
CA HIS A 29 17.80 24.82 15.49
C HIS A 29 16.76 24.97 16.60
N VAL A 30 15.63 24.25 16.53
CA VAL A 30 14.63 24.20 17.62
C VAL A 30 15.28 23.64 18.90
N LYS A 31 16.07 22.56 18.79
CA LYS A 31 16.79 22.00 19.93
C LYS A 31 17.80 22.97 20.55
N SER A 32 18.44 23.82 19.75
CA SER A 32 19.36 24.87 20.24
C SER A 32 18.58 26.00 20.91
N ILE A 33 17.55 26.54 20.25
CA ILE A 33 16.73 27.64 20.79
C ILE A 33 16.06 27.27 22.13
N THR A 34 15.58 26.05 22.28
CA THR A 34 14.95 25.57 23.54
C THR A 34 15.97 25.30 24.63
N ARG A 35 17.21 24.96 24.28
CA ARG A 35 18.32 24.70 25.20
C ARG A 35 18.99 25.99 25.69
N ASP A 36 19.16 26.96 24.81
CA ASP A 36 20.01 28.13 25.05
C ASP A 36 19.27 29.31 25.72
N HIS A 37 17.94 29.23 25.87
CA HIS A 37 17.12 30.36 26.36
C HIS A 37 16.06 29.96 27.42
N PRO A 38 16.47 29.78 28.70
CA PRO A 38 15.59 29.37 29.80
C PRO A 38 14.45 30.35 30.14
N LYS A 39 14.45 31.58 29.60
CA LYS A 39 13.35 32.54 29.78
C LYS A 39 12.03 32.12 29.10
N LEU A 40 12.05 31.12 28.22
CA LEU A 40 10.83 30.46 27.73
C LEU A 40 10.03 29.75 28.84
N ARG A 41 10.66 29.48 29.99
CA ARG A 41 10.04 28.84 31.17
C ARG A 41 9.12 29.78 31.97
N GLN A 42 9.10 31.08 31.67
CA GLN A 42 8.41 32.10 32.48
C GLN A 42 7.17 32.71 31.81
N VAL A 43 6.71 32.17 30.68
CA VAL A 43 5.46 32.66 30.05
C VAL A 43 4.26 32.12 30.83
N VAL A 44 3.77 32.90 31.80
CA VAL A 44 2.54 32.60 32.55
C VAL A 44 1.34 33.10 31.76
N PHE A 45 0.41 32.20 31.42
CA PHE A 45 -0.87 32.57 30.82
C PHE A 45 -1.97 32.65 31.87
N HIS A 46 -2.75 33.72 31.83
CA HIS A 46 -3.99 33.88 32.57
C HIS A 46 -5.17 33.46 31.68
N SER A 47 -5.72 32.25 31.87
CA SER A 47 -7.17 32.07 31.74
C SER A 47 -7.60 30.77 32.43
N ASN A 48 -8.70 30.85 33.16
CA ASN A 48 -9.31 29.72 33.87
C ASN A 48 -10.11 28.80 32.93
N GLU A 49 -9.89 28.85 31.61
CA GLU A 49 -10.74 28.20 30.59
C GLU A 49 -10.25 26.80 30.18
N TYR A 50 -9.24 26.25 30.86
CA TYR A 50 -8.56 25.01 30.44
C TYR A 50 -8.80 23.80 31.38
N GLN A 51 -9.93 23.75 32.09
CA GLN A 51 -10.30 22.58 32.92
C GLN A 51 -11.57 21.89 32.39
N SER A 52 -11.43 21.05 31.35
CA SER A 52 -12.41 20.01 31.03
C SER A 52 -11.74 18.82 30.34
N ASP A 53 -12.33 17.63 30.54
CA ASP A 53 -11.82 16.29 30.18
C ASP A 53 -11.59 16.00 28.68
N ASP A 54 -11.73 17.01 27.81
CA ASP A 54 -11.49 16.94 26.36
C ASP A 54 -9.99 17.11 25.99
N PHE A 55 -9.11 16.41 26.71
CA PHE A 55 -7.69 16.78 26.85
C PHE A 55 -6.78 16.38 25.67
N ARG A 56 -7.14 15.33 24.90
CA ARG A 56 -6.27 14.81 23.81
C ARG A 56 -6.38 15.63 22.52
N ASN A 57 -7.57 16.06 22.10
CA ASN A 57 -7.75 16.93 20.92
C ASN A 57 -7.27 18.37 21.16
N LYS A 58 -7.27 18.84 22.42
CA LYS A 58 -6.71 20.15 22.79
C LYS A 58 -5.18 20.19 22.78
N PHE A 59 -4.49 19.06 22.91
CA PHE A 59 -3.03 19.05 23.07
C PHE A 59 -2.26 19.48 21.80
N LEU A 60 -2.73 19.06 20.62
CA LEU A 60 -2.17 19.50 19.33
C LEU A 60 -2.41 20.99 19.09
N ASN A 61 -3.58 21.49 19.49
CA ASN A 61 -3.92 22.92 19.41
C ASN A 61 -2.96 23.74 20.31
N VAL A 62 -2.69 23.26 21.52
CA VAL A 62 -1.76 23.92 22.46
C VAL A 62 -0.33 23.98 21.91
N LEU A 63 0.16 22.93 21.23
CA LEU A 63 1.50 22.94 20.64
C LEU A 63 1.62 23.94 19.49
N GLU A 64 0.63 23.98 18.60
CA GLU A 64 0.60 24.92 17.48
C GLU A 64 0.46 26.37 17.96
N TYR A 65 -0.34 26.62 19.01
CA TYR A 65 -0.45 27.94 19.63
C TYR A 65 0.86 28.38 20.30
N LYS A 66 1.52 27.46 21.02
CA LYS A 66 2.85 27.70 21.61
C LYS A 66 3.88 28.02 20.53
N TYR A 67 3.84 27.31 19.42
CA TYR A 67 4.74 27.52 18.30
C TYR A 67 4.47 28.85 17.57
N ALA A 68 3.20 29.19 17.33
CA ALA A 68 2.81 30.48 16.76
C ALA A 68 3.24 31.65 17.65
N ALA A 69 3.05 31.55 18.98
CA ALA A 69 3.50 32.57 19.93
C ALA A 69 5.04 32.71 19.95
N ALA A 70 5.77 31.59 19.85
CA ALA A 70 7.23 31.62 19.76
C ALA A 70 7.71 32.29 18.46
N ILE A 71 7.08 32.02 17.32
CA ILE A 71 7.35 32.71 16.05
C ILE A 71 7.05 34.21 16.19
N GLN A 72 5.93 34.58 16.81
CA GLN A 72 5.55 35.98 16.98
C GLN A 72 6.59 36.78 17.77
N GLN A 73 7.21 36.17 18.78
CA GLN A 73 8.21 36.84 19.62
C GLN A 73 9.61 36.92 19.00
N ARG A 74 9.94 36.04 18.05
CA ARG A 74 11.33 35.79 17.63
C ARG A 74 11.56 35.85 16.13
N GLY A 75 10.49 35.79 15.35
CA GLY A 75 10.55 35.95 13.91
C GLY A 75 10.79 37.39 13.50
N GLN A 76 10.98 37.58 12.20
CA GLN A 76 11.07 38.89 11.60
C GLN A 76 9.68 39.32 11.15
N GLU A 77 9.35 40.58 11.40
CA GLU A 77 8.15 41.17 10.84
C GLU A 77 8.24 41.17 9.31
N ASN A 78 7.20 40.67 8.66
CA ASN A 78 7.12 40.72 7.21
C ASN A 78 6.69 42.12 6.78
N ALA A 79 7.55 42.81 6.04
CA ALA A 79 7.26 44.12 5.46
C ALA A 79 6.00 44.13 4.60
N LEU A 80 5.61 42.98 4.04
CA LEU A 80 4.35 42.79 3.33
C LEU A 80 3.54 41.70 4.04
N PRO A 81 2.55 42.04 4.89
CA PRO A 81 1.75 41.04 5.59
C PRO A 81 0.99 40.14 4.60
N CYS A 82 0.80 38.87 4.98
CA CYS A 82 -0.05 37.94 4.21
C CYS A 82 -1.53 38.39 4.22
N GLU A 83 -2.36 37.86 3.33
CA GLU A 83 -3.79 38.23 3.21
C GLU A 83 -4.54 37.97 4.53
N CYS A 84 -4.33 36.80 5.15
CA CYS A 84 -4.88 36.48 6.48
C CYS A 84 -4.48 37.49 7.58
N CYS A 85 -3.32 38.15 7.45
CA CYS A 85 -2.86 39.15 8.40
C CYS A 85 -3.34 40.57 8.07
N ARG A 86 -3.80 40.82 6.83
CA ARG A 86 -4.33 42.12 6.39
C ARG A 86 -5.81 42.26 6.72
N ASP A 87 -6.59 41.21 6.47
CA ASP A 87 -8.04 41.33 6.33
C ASP A 87 -8.83 40.87 7.58
N ASN A 88 -8.14 40.48 8.66
CA ASN A 88 -8.79 39.78 9.77
C ASN A 88 -8.78 40.60 11.07
N ASP A 89 -9.95 41.16 11.43
CA ASP A 89 -10.16 41.92 12.68
C ASP A 89 -10.07 41.03 13.93
N ASN A 90 -10.12 39.71 13.79
CA ASN A 90 -10.05 38.73 14.88
C ASN A 90 -8.68 38.02 14.98
N ARG A 91 -7.59 38.75 14.70
CA ARG A 91 -6.24 38.18 14.74
C ARG A 91 -5.69 38.11 16.19
N PRO A 92 -5.09 36.97 16.60
CA PRO A 92 -4.47 36.81 17.91
C PRO A 92 -3.16 37.60 18.06
N PHE A 93 -2.52 37.97 16.93
CA PHE A 93 -1.28 38.75 16.92
C PHE A 93 -1.39 39.99 16.02
N THR A 94 -0.74 41.08 16.42
CA THR A 94 -0.86 42.41 15.79
C THR A 94 -0.09 42.57 14.48
N THR A 95 0.92 41.73 14.22
CA THR A 95 1.80 41.85 13.05
C THR A 95 2.06 40.49 12.39
N CYS A 96 2.43 40.51 11.11
CA CYS A 96 2.70 39.29 10.34
C CYS A 96 4.16 38.86 10.53
N VAL A 97 4.44 38.06 11.57
CA VAL A 97 5.80 37.63 11.91
C VAL A 97 6.08 36.21 11.44
N PHE A 98 7.27 35.96 10.91
CA PHE A 98 7.69 34.64 10.43
C PHE A 98 9.18 34.38 10.73
N ILE A 99 9.57 33.11 10.76
CA ILE A 99 10.98 32.71 10.81
C ILE A 99 11.35 32.20 9.42
N ARG A 100 12.39 32.78 8.80
CA ARG A 100 12.91 32.27 7.53
C ARG A 100 13.39 30.83 7.73
N GLU A 101 13.02 29.96 6.79
CA GLU A 101 13.42 28.54 6.73
C GLU A 101 12.62 27.55 7.61
N GLU A 102 11.62 28.01 8.39
CA GLU A 102 10.73 27.12 9.16
C GLU A 102 9.32 26.98 8.53
N GLN A 103 8.70 25.80 8.71
CA GLN A 103 7.29 25.47 8.38
C GLN A 103 6.78 26.07 7.06
N SER A 104 7.54 25.85 5.98
CA SER A 104 7.18 26.25 4.62
C SER A 104 6.96 27.75 4.42
N GLY A 105 7.40 28.62 5.35
CA GLY A 105 7.23 30.07 5.26
C GLY A 105 5.89 30.62 5.77
N LYS A 106 5.19 29.90 6.65
CA LYS A 106 3.97 30.39 7.30
C LYS A 106 4.29 31.42 8.40
N CYS A 107 3.42 32.42 8.57
CA CYS A 107 3.52 33.38 9.68
C CYS A 107 2.78 32.90 10.94
N ALA A 108 3.08 33.50 12.10
CA ALA A 108 2.49 33.17 13.40
C ALA A 108 0.95 33.16 13.36
N ASN A 109 0.31 34.19 12.81
CA ASN A 109 -1.15 34.28 12.70
C ASN A 109 -1.74 33.13 11.87
N CYS A 110 -1.14 32.78 10.72
CA CYS A 110 -1.63 31.68 9.89
C CYS A 110 -1.45 30.31 10.55
N ILE A 111 -0.41 30.13 11.36
CA ILE A 111 -0.20 28.90 12.14
C ILE A 111 -1.27 28.81 13.24
N PHE A 112 -1.50 29.89 13.98
CA PHE A 112 -2.53 29.94 15.02
C PHE A 112 -3.94 29.73 14.47
N LEU A 113 -4.27 30.40 13.36
CA LEU A 113 -5.59 30.30 12.73
C LEU A 113 -5.75 29.07 11.83
N ARG A 114 -4.68 28.27 11.65
CA ARG A 114 -4.63 27.11 10.75
C ARG A 114 -4.99 27.41 9.29
N GLN A 115 -4.59 28.59 8.82
CA GLN A 115 -4.87 29.06 7.47
C GLN A 115 -3.64 28.96 6.56
N ILE A 116 -3.89 28.98 5.24
CA ILE A 116 -2.83 29.00 4.23
C ILE A 116 -2.17 30.39 4.24
N CYS A 117 -0.86 30.45 4.47
CA CYS A 117 -0.11 31.70 4.42
C CYS A 117 0.27 32.04 2.98
N THR A 118 -0.15 33.22 2.48
CA THR A 118 0.17 33.64 1.10
C THR A 118 1.64 33.95 0.87
N GLN A 119 2.44 34.07 1.93
CA GLN A 119 3.90 34.28 1.87
C GLN A 119 4.69 33.04 1.40
N THR A 120 4.05 31.86 1.45
CA THR A 120 4.65 30.61 0.98
C THR A 120 4.89 30.62 -0.55
N LYS A 121 4.13 31.43 -1.30
CA LYS A 121 4.25 31.57 -2.77
C LYS A 121 5.34 32.57 -3.20
N THR A 122 5.54 33.64 -2.46
CA THR A 122 6.49 34.73 -2.80
C THR A 122 7.95 34.39 -2.45
N GLY A 123 8.19 33.60 -1.39
CA GLY A 123 9.53 33.17 -1.00
C GLY A 123 10.26 32.28 -2.04
N HIS A 124 9.51 31.58 -2.90
CA HIS A 124 10.07 30.75 -3.97
C HIS A 124 10.55 31.56 -5.19
N GLN A 125 9.95 32.72 -5.48
CA GLN A 125 10.38 33.58 -6.60
C GLN A 125 11.64 34.39 -6.27
N GLN A 126 11.80 34.89 -5.05
CA GLN A 126 13.01 35.64 -4.66
C GLN A 126 14.30 34.79 -4.63
N ARG A 127 14.20 33.46 -4.50
CA ARG A 127 15.36 32.55 -4.59
C ARG A 127 15.91 32.40 -6.01
N GLN A 128 15.13 32.71 -7.05
CA GLN A 128 15.58 32.63 -8.43
C GLN A 128 16.32 33.91 -8.88
N ASP A 129 15.93 35.08 -8.39
CA ASP A 129 16.57 36.35 -8.78
C ASP A 129 17.91 36.62 -8.08
N GLY A 130 18.17 36.00 -6.93
CA GLY A 130 19.44 36.15 -6.19
C GLY A 130 20.63 35.44 -6.84
N SER A 131 20.40 34.47 -7.73
CA SER A 131 21.44 33.64 -8.35
C SER A 131 22.05 34.24 -9.63
N LEU A 132 21.49 35.33 -10.17
CA LEU A 132 21.89 35.89 -11.48
C LEU A 132 22.82 37.11 -11.41
N ARG A 133 23.31 37.48 -10.22
CA ARG A 133 24.29 38.58 -10.06
C ARG A 133 25.62 38.09 -9.48
N ARG A 134 26.41 37.37 -10.28
CA ARG A 134 27.88 37.36 -10.14
C ARG A 134 28.59 36.96 -11.44
N ALA A 135 29.51 37.85 -11.84
CA ALA A 135 30.62 37.72 -12.80
C ALA A 135 30.32 37.90 -14.32
N HIS A 136 30.39 39.16 -14.75
CA HIS A 136 30.97 39.59 -16.03
C HIS A 136 32.51 39.44 -16.00
N ASN A 137 33.14 38.89 -17.06
CA ASN A 137 33.95 39.64 -18.04
C ASN A 137 34.59 38.69 -19.09
N PRO A 138 35.07 39.21 -20.26
CA PRO A 138 34.88 38.56 -21.56
C PRO A 138 36.21 38.22 -22.27
N LYS A 139 36.16 37.52 -23.42
CA LYS A 139 37.05 37.79 -24.57
C LYS A 139 36.69 36.97 -25.82
N LYS A 140 36.47 37.75 -26.90
CA LYS A 140 36.84 37.57 -28.31
C LYS A 140 36.08 36.58 -29.22
N ALA A 141 35.45 37.19 -30.23
CA ALA A 141 34.83 36.67 -31.46
C ALA A 141 35.87 36.41 -32.58
N PRO A 142 35.53 36.35 -33.88
CA PRO A 142 34.32 35.85 -34.61
C PRO A 142 34.72 34.84 -35.72
N ILE A 143 33.77 34.32 -36.52
CA ILE A 143 33.87 34.16 -38.00
C ILE A 143 32.50 33.71 -38.57
N SER A 144 32.06 34.43 -39.61
CA SER A 144 30.92 34.23 -40.52
C SER A 144 31.23 33.15 -41.59
N PHE A 145 30.29 32.48 -42.28
CA PHE A 145 29.40 32.96 -43.34
C PHE A 145 28.60 31.77 -43.95
N ALA A 146 27.51 32.10 -44.65
CA ALA A 146 26.96 31.47 -45.85
C ALA A 146 26.06 30.20 -45.79
N ARG A 147 24.77 30.43 -46.07
CA ARG A 147 23.89 29.66 -46.99
C ARG A 147 24.00 30.30 -48.41
N PRO A 148 23.35 29.82 -49.50
CA PRO A 148 22.59 28.57 -49.76
C PRO A 148 22.96 27.88 -51.11
N THR A 149 22.37 26.71 -51.42
CA THR A 149 22.24 26.27 -52.82
C THR A 149 20.88 25.64 -53.12
N ILE A 150 20.25 26.20 -54.15
CA ILE A 150 19.01 25.81 -54.84
C ILE A 150 19.36 24.80 -55.94
N ILE A 151 18.69 23.64 -56.05
CA ILE A 151 18.61 22.87 -57.31
C ILE A 151 17.23 22.19 -57.50
N LYS A 152 16.52 22.71 -58.50
CA LYS A 152 15.69 22.14 -59.60
C LYS A 152 14.58 21.09 -59.37
N ARG A 153 13.44 21.44 -59.98
CA ARG A 153 12.29 20.63 -60.43
C ARG A 153 12.65 19.63 -61.54
N VAL A 154 11.95 18.50 -61.57
CA VAL A 154 11.51 17.77 -62.78
C VAL A 154 10.09 17.24 -62.51
N GLY A 155 9.17 17.36 -63.48
CA GLY A 155 7.74 16.97 -63.37
C GLY A 155 7.30 15.83 -64.30
N TYR A 156 5.97 15.65 -64.37
CA TYR A 156 5.12 14.75 -65.18
C TYR A 156 4.73 13.41 -64.50
N HIS A 157 3.51 12.88 -64.52
CA HIS A 157 2.23 13.18 -65.20
C HIS A 157 1.01 12.74 -64.33
N VAL A 158 -0.16 13.24 -64.71
CA VAL A 158 -1.51 13.10 -64.12
C VAL A 158 -2.15 11.74 -64.45
N ILE A 159 -2.75 11.06 -63.45
CA ILE A 159 -4.00 10.28 -63.58
C ILE A 159 -4.80 10.44 -62.25
N SER A 160 -6.07 10.83 -62.38
CA SER A 160 -7.17 10.79 -61.39
C SER A 160 -8.43 10.35 -62.17
N PRO A 161 -9.56 9.95 -61.56
CA PRO A 161 -10.02 10.10 -60.16
C PRO A 161 -10.50 8.74 -59.57
N ASP A 162 -10.94 8.49 -58.33
CA ASP A 162 -11.70 9.24 -57.34
C ASP A 162 -11.17 8.92 -55.94
N HIS A 163 -10.74 9.93 -55.20
CA HIS A 163 -10.66 9.84 -53.74
C HIS A 163 -10.87 11.23 -53.16
N GLU A 164 -11.90 11.34 -52.33
CA GLU A 164 -12.24 12.50 -51.54
C GLU A 164 -11.00 13.14 -50.92
N SER A 165 -10.90 14.45 -51.16
CA SER A 165 -9.79 15.33 -50.82
C SER A 165 -9.53 15.37 -49.31
N LEU A 166 -8.51 14.63 -48.87
CA LEU A 166 -7.71 15.04 -47.73
C LEU A 166 -7.00 16.34 -48.14
N ASN A 167 -7.34 17.45 -47.48
CA ASN A 167 -6.67 18.74 -47.65
C ASN A 167 -5.13 18.56 -47.65
N PRO A 168 -4.41 18.86 -48.76
CA PRO A 168 -2.96 18.62 -48.88
C PRO A 168 -2.06 19.56 -48.03
N GLY A 169 -2.66 20.39 -47.17
CA GLY A 169 -1.96 21.50 -46.51
C GLY A 169 -1.27 21.17 -45.18
N THR A 170 -1.55 20.02 -44.56
CA THR A 170 -0.88 19.64 -43.31
C THR A 170 -0.29 18.25 -43.45
N ASN A 171 1.03 18.16 -43.54
CA ASN A 171 1.83 16.92 -43.52
C ASN A 171 1.79 16.21 -42.15
N SER A 172 0.66 16.23 -41.45
CA SER A 172 0.53 15.67 -40.11
C SER A 172 -0.91 15.27 -39.79
N TYR A 173 -1.03 14.35 -38.82
CA TYR A 173 -2.29 13.84 -38.30
C TYR A 173 -2.35 14.08 -36.80
N ARG A 174 -3.26 14.92 -36.34
CA ARG A 174 -3.52 15.11 -34.90
C ARG A 174 -4.35 13.95 -34.39
N VAL A 175 -3.85 13.27 -33.35
CA VAL A 175 -4.60 12.21 -32.66
C VAL A 175 -5.52 12.84 -31.63
N LEU A 176 -4.93 13.54 -30.65
CA LEU A 176 -5.63 14.28 -29.60
C LEU A 176 -4.63 15.23 -28.94
N GLY A 177 -5.10 16.34 -28.35
CA GLY A 177 -4.25 17.31 -27.67
C GLY A 177 -3.08 17.77 -28.53
N ASN A 178 -1.87 17.70 -27.98
CA ASN A 178 -0.60 17.99 -28.64
C ASN A 178 0.03 16.78 -29.35
N LEU A 179 -0.58 15.59 -29.30
CA LEU A 179 -0.06 14.43 -30.03
C LEU A 179 -0.37 14.55 -31.53
N VAL A 180 0.67 14.91 -32.29
CA VAL A 180 0.63 15.06 -33.74
C VAL A 180 1.63 14.09 -34.37
N LEU A 181 1.12 13.21 -35.24
CA LEU A 181 1.90 12.19 -35.96
C LEU A 181 2.21 12.65 -37.40
N PRO A 182 3.22 12.07 -38.07
CA PRO A 182 3.40 12.25 -39.51
C PRO A 182 2.20 11.72 -40.30
N PRO A 183 2.13 11.92 -41.63
CA PRO A 183 1.04 11.39 -42.44
C PRO A 183 0.89 9.87 -42.26
N PRO A 184 -0.34 9.33 -42.17
CA PRO A 184 -0.54 7.91 -41.91
C PRO A 184 0.03 7.06 -43.06
N PRO A 185 0.77 5.98 -42.74
CA PRO A 185 1.21 4.99 -43.71
C PRO A 185 0.02 4.40 -44.49
N LEU A 186 0.28 3.90 -45.69
CA LEU A 186 -0.74 3.22 -46.52
C LEU A 186 -1.36 2.01 -45.79
N GLY A 187 -2.50 1.55 -46.30
CA GLY A 187 -3.21 0.39 -45.76
C GLY A 187 -4.00 0.71 -44.49
N LYS A 188 -3.88 -0.14 -43.46
CA LYS A 188 -4.72 -0.11 -42.26
C LYS A 188 -4.65 1.22 -41.50
N HIS A 189 -3.46 1.80 -41.37
CA HIS A 189 -3.28 3.09 -40.67
C HIS A 189 -4.04 4.22 -41.37
N ARG A 190 -3.86 4.39 -42.68
CA ARG A 190 -4.58 5.41 -43.46
C ARG A 190 -6.09 5.22 -43.41
N HIS A 191 -6.58 3.98 -43.53
CA HIS A 191 -8.02 3.70 -43.44
C HIS A 191 -8.59 4.09 -42.07
N LEU A 192 -7.99 3.63 -40.97
CA LEU A 192 -8.47 3.94 -39.62
C LEU A 192 -8.32 5.41 -39.26
N ALA A 193 -7.20 6.04 -39.64
CA ALA A 193 -6.97 7.47 -39.45
C ALA A 193 -8.01 8.30 -40.21
N GLY A 194 -8.32 7.95 -41.47
CA GLY A 194 -9.40 8.59 -42.23
C GLY A 194 -10.76 8.41 -41.57
N LYS A 195 -11.09 7.18 -41.14
CA LYS A 195 -12.35 6.83 -40.48
C LYS A 195 -12.59 7.63 -39.20
N TYR A 196 -11.57 7.79 -38.35
CA TYR A 196 -11.73 8.41 -37.03
C TYR A 196 -11.33 9.89 -36.96
N LYS A 197 -10.82 10.49 -38.04
CA LYS A 197 -10.33 11.88 -38.06
C LYS A 197 -11.35 12.87 -37.49
N ASN A 198 -12.56 12.87 -38.03
CA ASN A 198 -13.60 13.82 -37.63
C ASN A 198 -14.05 13.62 -36.17
N GLU A 199 -14.15 12.37 -35.73
CA GLU A 199 -14.57 12.03 -34.36
C GLU A 199 -13.50 12.36 -33.32
N LEU A 200 -12.22 12.18 -33.65
CA LEU A 200 -11.10 12.61 -32.81
C LEU A 200 -10.98 14.14 -32.75
N ASP A 201 -11.22 14.84 -33.86
CA ASP A 201 -11.28 16.31 -33.90
C ASP A 201 -12.44 16.86 -33.04
N LYS A 202 -13.61 16.19 -33.05
CA LYS A 202 -14.72 16.49 -32.13
C LYS A 202 -14.31 16.27 -30.68
N LEU A 203 -13.78 15.10 -30.33
CA LEU A 203 -13.32 14.81 -28.97
C LEU A 203 -12.26 15.82 -28.51
N HIS A 204 -11.33 16.20 -29.37
CA HIS A 204 -10.31 17.22 -29.07
C HIS A 204 -10.93 18.55 -28.65
N ARG A 205 -11.94 19.04 -29.39
CA ARG A 205 -12.61 20.31 -29.12
C ARG A 205 -13.68 20.25 -28.02
N ARG A 206 -14.11 19.05 -27.61
CA ARG A 206 -15.15 18.85 -26.59
C ARG A 206 -14.81 19.56 -25.29
N ASP A 207 -15.76 20.27 -24.71
CA ASP A 207 -15.65 20.83 -23.37
C ASP A 207 -16.24 19.82 -22.38
N MET A 208 -15.39 19.19 -21.58
CA MET A 208 -15.81 18.14 -20.66
C MET A 208 -16.53 18.70 -19.43
N SER A 209 -16.46 20.01 -19.18
CA SER A 209 -17.25 20.66 -18.13
C SER A 209 -18.75 20.68 -18.42
N LYS A 210 -19.12 20.44 -19.68
CA LYS A 210 -20.51 20.40 -20.15
C LYS A 210 -21.07 18.99 -20.27
N LEU A 211 -20.39 17.99 -19.71
CA LEU A 211 -20.92 16.63 -19.67
C LEU A 211 -22.27 16.63 -18.93
N PRO A 212 -23.31 16.00 -19.51
CA PRO A 212 -24.61 15.90 -18.86
C PRO A 212 -24.55 14.98 -17.64
N ASP A 213 -25.44 15.21 -16.67
CA ASP A 213 -25.80 14.27 -15.60
C ASP A 213 -24.61 13.54 -14.96
N ARG A 214 -23.61 14.30 -14.51
CA ARG A 214 -22.43 13.73 -13.82
C ARG A 214 -22.84 13.17 -12.45
N PRO A 215 -22.76 11.85 -12.20
CA PRO A 215 -23.20 11.27 -10.92
C PRO A 215 -22.31 11.66 -9.73
N ILE A 216 -21.06 12.05 -9.95
CA ILE A 216 -20.13 12.52 -8.93
C ILE A 216 -19.83 14.01 -9.15
N ALA A 217 -20.44 14.84 -8.31
CA ALA A 217 -20.12 16.26 -8.21
C ALA A 217 -18.91 16.52 -7.31
N GLU A 218 -18.85 15.86 -6.14
CA GLU A 218 -17.77 15.98 -5.17
C GLU A 218 -17.28 14.59 -4.74
N LEU A 219 -15.98 14.38 -4.82
CA LEU A 219 -15.38 13.06 -4.73
C LEU A 219 -15.44 12.46 -3.32
N SER A 220 -15.27 13.30 -2.29
CA SER A 220 -15.19 12.85 -0.89
C SER A 220 -16.53 12.34 -0.38
N SER A 221 -17.61 13.06 -0.65
CA SER A 221 -18.99 12.71 -0.34
C SER A 221 -19.42 11.46 -1.09
N SER A 222 -19.20 11.38 -2.40
CA SER A 222 -19.50 10.15 -3.16
C SER A 222 -18.67 8.95 -2.70
N PHE A 223 -17.43 9.16 -2.23
CA PHE A 223 -16.65 8.08 -1.63
C PHE A 223 -17.22 7.64 -0.28
N LEU A 224 -17.65 8.57 0.60
CA LEU A 224 -18.33 8.21 1.85
C LEU A 224 -19.63 7.43 1.59
N ASP A 225 -20.39 7.82 0.56
CA ASP A 225 -21.59 7.08 0.14
C ASP A 225 -21.26 5.69 -0.36
N PHE A 226 -20.18 5.56 -1.12
CA PHE A 226 -19.65 4.26 -1.52
C PHE A 226 -19.23 3.42 -0.30
N LYS A 227 -18.50 3.98 0.68
CA LYS A 227 -18.13 3.27 1.92
C LYS A 227 -19.37 2.74 2.64
N ARG A 228 -20.43 3.55 2.74
CA ARG A 228 -21.69 3.15 3.39
C ARG A 228 -22.41 2.02 2.64
N ARG A 229 -22.52 2.13 1.31
CA ARG A 229 -23.16 1.09 0.48
C ARG A 229 -22.42 -0.24 0.53
N GLU A 230 -21.10 -0.17 0.47
CA GLU A 230 -20.27 -1.38 0.49
C GLU A 230 -20.28 -2.07 1.86
N ALA A 231 -20.26 -1.30 2.97
CA ALA A 231 -20.49 -1.84 4.31
C ALA A 231 -21.87 -2.50 4.44
N ALA A 232 -22.93 -1.86 3.95
CA ALA A 232 -24.28 -2.44 3.96
C ALA A 232 -24.39 -3.72 3.11
N ALA A 233 -23.64 -3.81 2.00
CA ALA A 233 -23.58 -5.03 1.19
C ALA A 233 -22.92 -6.18 1.96
N TRP A 234 -21.87 -5.91 2.74
CA TRP A 234 -21.27 -6.90 3.64
C TRP A 234 -22.21 -7.32 4.77
N GLU A 235 -22.90 -6.38 5.42
CA GLU A 235 -23.90 -6.68 6.46
C GLU A 235 -25.04 -7.56 5.91
N SER A 236 -25.51 -7.27 4.69
CA SER A 236 -26.52 -8.10 4.01
C SER A 236 -26.01 -9.51 3.72
N TYR A 237 -24.75 -9.64 3.32
CA TYR A 237 -24.13 -10.94 3.09
C TYR A 237 -24.02 -11.74 4.38
N GLU A 238 -23.62 -11.11 5.50
CA GLU A 238 -23.50 -11.73 6.83
C GLU A 238 -24.78 -12.42 7.30
N ILE A 239 -25.95 -11.82 7.02
CA ILE A 239 -27.25 -12.39 7.37
C ILE A 239 -27.46 -13.77 6.73
N SER A 240 -26.90 -13.97 5.53
CA SER A 240 -27.04 -15.20 4.75
C SER A 240 -25.85 -16.16 4.88
N HIS A 241 -24.68 -15.65 5.27
CA HIS A 241 -23.42 -16.37 5.35
C HIS A 241 -22.60 -15.83 6.53
N PRO A 242 -22.37 -16.59 7.61
CA PRO A 242 -21.58 -16.13 8.75
C PRO A 242 -20.21 -15.60 8.31
N LEU A 243 -19.84 -14.37 8.73
CA LEU A 243 -18.58 -13.72 8.35
C LEU A 243 -17.34 -14.35 8.99
N GLU A 244 -17.48 -15.37 9.84
CA GLU A 244 -16.36 -15.98 10.58
C GLU A 244 -15.26 -16.53 9.65
N ASP A 245 -15.63 -16.92 8.43
CA ASP A 245 -14.71 -17.40 7.40
C ASP A 245 -14.14 -16.29 6.51
N ILE A 246 -14.66 -15.06 6.61
CA ILE A 246 -14.22 -13.92 5.80
C ILE A 246 -13.16 -13.12 6.57
N PRO A 247 -11.95 -12.93 6.01
CA PRO A 247 -10.95 -12.11 6.65
C PRO A 247 -11.47 -10.70 6.96
N GLY A 248 -11.43 -10.27 8.23
CA GLY A 248 -12.02 -9.00 8.67
C GLY A 248 -11.51 -7.73 7.95
N TYR A 249 -10.36 -7.79 7.27
CA TYR A 249 -9.90 -6.67 6.44
C TYR A 249 -10.75 -6.45 5.17
N LEU A 250 -11.47 -7.48 4.72
CA LEU A 250 -12.37 -7.39 3.57
C LEU A 250 -13.66 -6.66 3.91
N THR A 251 -14.11 -6.71 5.17
CA THR A 251 -15.35 -6.08 5.62
C THR A 251 -15.11 -4.74 6.30
N ASP A 252 -13.93 -4.51 6.88
CA ASP A 252 -13.63 -3.25 7.57
C ASP A 252 -13.52 -2.07 6.59
N PRO A 253 -14.36 -1.02 6.72
CA PRO A 253 -14.39 0.10 5.81
C PRO A 253 -13.13 0.99 5.87
N ARG A 254 -12.29 0.86 6.90
CA ARG A 254 -11.01 1.61 7.00
C ARG A 254 -10.01 1.18 5.94
N TYR A 255 -10.16 0.00 5.35
CA TYR A 255 -9.32 -0.48 4.24
C TYR A 255 -9.80 -0.04 2.85
N LEU A 256 -10.90 0.72 2.78
CA LEU A 256 -11.30 1.38 1.53
C LEU A 256 -10.39 2.57 1.26
N VAL A 257 -9.96 2.71 0.01
CA VAL A 257 -8.98 3.72 -0.42
C VAL A 257 -9.64 4.71 -1.35
N LYS A 258 -9.62 5.99 -0.97
CA LYS A 258 -10.25 7.06 -1.75
C LYS A 258 -9.49 7.30 -3.06
N PRO A 259 -10.16 7.59 -4.19
CA PRO A 259 -9.50 8.19 -5.34
C PRO A 259 -8.81 9.51 -4.99
N SER A 260 -7.74 9.86 -5.72
CA SER A 260 -6.97 11.10 -5.52
C SER A 260 -7.06 12.02 -6.72
N GLY A 261 -6.77 13.30 -6.49
CA GLY A 261 -6.72 14.33 -7.53
C GLY A 261 -8.07 14.96 -7.85
N SER A 262 -8.16 15.61 -9.00
CA SER A 262 -9.36 16.35 -9.42
C SER A 262 -10.15 15.59 -10.48
N LEU A 263 -11.49 15.56 -10.35
CA LEU A 263 -12.38 15.10 -11.41
C LEU A 263 -12.20 15.91 -12.70
N GLU A 264 -11.69 17.14 -12.59
CA GLU A 264 -11.43 18.04 -13.73
C GLU A 264 -10.10 17.77 -14.43
N SER A 265 -9.32 16.79 -13.95
CA SER A 265 -8.01 16.50 -14.52
C SER A 265 -8.12 16.07 -15.99
N PRO A 266 -7.25 16.56 -16.89
CA PRO A 266 -7.26 16.14 -18.29
C PRO A 266 -6.68 14.73 -18.50
N LEU A 267 -5.96 14.21 -17.50
CA LEU A 267 -5.33 12.89 -17.51
C LEU A 267 -5.75 12.10 -16.27
N ALA A 268 -6.20 10.87 -16.49
CA ALA A 268 -6.52 9.93 -15.43
C ALA A 268 -5.62 8.69 -15.47
N HIS A 269 -5.33 8.15 -14.30
CA HIS A 269 -4.58 6.91 -14.12
C HIS A 269 -5.47 5.91 -13.37
N ARG A 270 -5.72 4.75 -13.97
CA ARG A 270 -6.52 3.67 -13.38
C ARG A 270 -5.65 2.46 -13.06
N LEU A 271 -5.62 2.10 -11.79
CA LEU A 271 -4.95 0.90 -11.27
C LEU A 271 -5.96 -0.20 -10.94
N ASN A 272 -5.45 -1.39 -10.61
CA ASN A 272 -6.31 -2.53 -10.30
C ASN A 272 -6.94 -2.41 -8.91
N GLN A 273 -6.12 -2.59 -7.88
CA GLN A 273 -6.54 -2.68 -6.50
C GLN A 273 -5.36 -2.27 -5.61
N PRO A 274 -5.57 -1.49 -4.55
CA PRO A 274 -4.50 -1.08 -3.65
C PRO A 274 -4.00 -2.28 -2.83
N SER A 275 -2.70 -2.32 -2.57
CA SER A 275 -2.09 -3.35 -1.71
C SER A 275 -1.84 -2.86 -0.28
N PHE A 276 -1.51 -3.80 0.61
CA PHE A 276 -1.01 -3.50 1.97
C PHE A 276 0.46 -3.07 2.01
N THR A 277 1.14 -2.94 0.87
CA THR A 277 2.54 -2.48 0.82
C THR A 277 2.59 -0.95 0.91
N THR A 278 2.27 -0.40 2.08
CA THR A 278 2.12 1.04 2.37
C THR A 278 2.41 1.30 3.85
N THR A 279 2.70 2.54 4.23
CA THR A 279 2.68 2.95 5.65
C THR A 279 1.36 3.62 6.06
N GLN A 280 0.39 3.72 5.15
CA GLN A 280 -0.93 4.35 5.34
C GLN A 280 -2.04 3.30 5.13
N GLU A 281 -2.04 2.24 5.94
CA GLU A 281 -2.96 1.11 5.76
C GLU A 281 -4.44 1.51 5.85
N TYR A 282 -4.77 2.49 6.69
CA TYR A 282 -6.16 2.90 6.97
C TYR A 282 -6.48 4.27 6.37
N ASP A 283 -7.72 4.41 5.88
CA ASP A 283 -8.34 5.66 5.42
C ASP A 283 -7.46 6.49 4.48
N GLY A 284 -6.65 5.79 3.69
CA GLY A 284 -5.71 6.39 2.75
C GLY A 284 -6.38 6.84 1.45
N GLU A 285 -5.64 7.61 0.67
CA GLU A 285 -5.98 7.87 -0.72
C GLU A 285 -5.10 7.07 -1.69
N THR A 286 -5.52 7.01 -2.95
CA THR A 286 -4.83 6.22 -3.96
C THR A 286 -3.44 6.78 -4.26
N ALA A 287 -3.26 8.11 -4.22
CA ALA A 287 -1.97 8.79 -4.37
C ALA A 287 -1.12 8.72 -3.10
N ASP A 288 -0.84 7.50 -2.66
CA ASP A 288 0.01 7.20 -1.53
C ASP A 288 1.48 7.02 -1.96
N PRO A 289 2.37 7.98 -1.66
CA PRO A 289 3.79 7.89 -2.05
C PRO A 289 4.56 6.82 -1.27
N THR A 290 3.98 6.26 -0.21
CA THR A 290 4.63 5.23 0.62
C THR A 290 4.49 3.84 0.00
N ASN A 291 3.53 3.66 -0.92
CA ASN A 291 3.45 2.47 -1.76
C ASN A 291 4.37 2.59 -2.98
N GLY A 292 5.29 1.64 -3.14
CA GLY A 292 6.29 1.70 -4.21
C GLY A 292 5.72 1.73 -5.65
N CYS A 293 4.58 1.06 -5.91
CA CYS A 293 3.97 1.05 -7.24
C CYS A 293 3.33 2.40 -7.54
N ILE A 294 2.64 2.95 -6.55
CA ILE A 294 2.00 4.26 -6.65
C ILE A 294 3.03 5.36 -6.76
N ALA A 295 4.10 5.33 -5.95
CA ALA A 295 5.21 6.29 -6.03
C ALA A 295 5.85 6.31 -7.43
N MET A 296 5.97 5.14 -8.07
CA MET A 296 6.45 5.03 -9.46
C MET A 296 5.49 5.72 -10.43
N VAL A 297 4.18 5.51 -10.30
CA VAL A 297 3.17 6.17 -11.15
C VAL A 297 3.19 7.68 -10.94
N MET A 298 3.24 8.13 -9.68
CA MET A 298 3.25 9.55 -9.31
C MET A 298 4.53 10.31 -9.72
N GLY A 299 5.60 9.60 -10.07
CA GLY A 299 6.87 10.24 -10.40
C GLY A 299 6.97 10.75 -11.84
N ASN A 300 5.99 10.45 -12.71
CA ASN A 300 5.97 10.88 -14.11
C ASN A 300 4.55 11.13 -14.63
N ALA A 301 4.35 12.17 -15.44
CA ALA A 301 3.04 12.58 -15.95
C ALA A 301 1.97 12.77 -14.85
N TYR A 302 2.40 13.23 -13.67
CA TYR A 302 1.54 13.36 -12.50
C TYR A 302 1.79 14.67 -11.74
N THR A 303 0.71 15.23 -11.21
CA THR A 303 0.68 16.31 -10.22
C THR A 303 -0.37 15.94 -9.16
N PRO A 304 -0.41 16.60 -7.99
CA PRO A 304 -1.50 16.38 -7.04
C PRO A 304 -2.91 16.62 -7.59
N GLY A 305 -3.06 17.36 -8.71
CA GLY A 305 -4.35 17.54 -9.40
C GLY A 305 -4.64 16.45 -10.43
N THR A 306 -3.69 15.58 -10.75
CA THR A 306 -3.87 14.46 -11.68
C THR A 306 -4.77 13.39 -11.06
N PHE A 307 -5.79 12.94 -11.79
CA PHE A 307 -6.75 12.00 -11.24
C PHE A 307 -6.17 10.58 -11.20
N LEU A 308 -6.24 9.92 -10.04
CA LEU A 308 -5.64 8.61 -9.79
C LEU A 308 -6.60 7.76 -8.97
N PHE A 309 -6.98 6.59 -9.47
CA PHE A 309 -7.97 5.74 -8.81
C PHE A 309 -7.75 4.25 -9.10
N ASN A 310 -8.40 3.40 -8.30
CA ASN A 310 -8.39 1.95 -8.46
C ASN A 310 -9.72 1.47 -9.04
N GLN A 311 -9.69 0.39 -9.83
CA GLN A 311 -10.88 -0.33 -10.28
C GLN A 311 -11.64 -0.95 -9.10
N PHE A 312 -10.91 -1.37 -8.06
CA PHE A 312 -11.46 -1.84 -6.79
C PHE A 312 -10.82 -1.03 -5.66
N PRO A 313 -11.47 0.02 -5.12
CA PRO A 313 -10.92 0.86 -4.05
C PRO A 313 -10.92 0.20 -2.66
N ARG A 314 -10.47 -1.05 -2.53
CA ARG A 314 -10.31 -1.79 -1.27
C ARG A 314 -8.93 -2.44 -1.19
N ARG A 315 -8.21 -2.27 -0.07
CA ARG A 315 -6.91 -2.91 0.12
C ARG A 315 -7.01 -4.43 0.11
N SER A 316 -5.92 -5.02 -0.35
CA SER A 316 -5.88 -6.42 -0.73
C SER A 316 -4.47 -7.00 -0.61
N TYR A 317 -4.38 -8.27 -0.23
CA TYR A 317 -3.12 -9.00 -0.23
C TYR A 317 -2.86 -9.70 -1.57
N GLN A 318 -3.91 -10.17 -2.24
CA GLN A 318 -3.85 -11.06 -3.41
C GLN A 318 -4.61 -10.54 -4.64
N SER A 319 -5.11 -9.30 -4.60
CA SER A 319 -6.10 -8.77 -5.54
C SER A 319 -7.40 -9.59 -5.58
N GLU A 320 -7.95 -9.93 -4.41
CA GLU A 320 -9.04 -10.90 -4.22
C GLU A 320 -10.32 -10.51 -5.00
N ALA A 321 -10.52 -9.23 -5.28
CA ALA A 321 -11.67 -8.75 -6.09
C ALA A 321 -11.63 -9.23 -7.57
N THR A 322 -10.49 -9.78 -8.01
CA THR A 322 -10.24 -10.15 -9.41
C THR A 322 -9.95 -11.63 -9.66
N GLU A 323 -9.58 -12.39 -8.63
CA GLU A 323 -9.19 -13.80 -8.73
C GLU A 323 -9.84 -14.57 -7.57
N GLY A 324 -10.69 -15.55 -7.86
CA GLY A 324 -11.17 -16.52 -6.87
C GLY A 324 -12.57 -16.29 -6.28
N GLY A 325 -13.20 -15.13 -6.48
CA GLY A 325 -14.61 -14.92 -6.07
C GLY A 325 -14.81 -14.66 -4.59
N GLU A 326 -13.84 -14.04 -3.90
CA GLU A 326 -13.98 -13.74 -2.47
C GLU A 326 -14.93 -12.58 -2.16
N PHE A 327 -15.25 -11.72 -3.14
CA PHE A 327 -16.25 -10.68 -2.94
C PHE A 327 -17.61 -11.23 -3.34
N PRO A 328 -18.62 -11.12 -2.46
CA PRO A 328 -20.01 -11.31 -2.84
C PRO A 328 -20.40 -10.41 -4.03
N ASP A 329 -21.33 -10.86 -4.86
CA ASP A 329 -21.75 -10.14 -6.07
C ASP A 329 -22.21 -8.71 -5.75
N ASP A 330 -22.99 -8.51 -4.68
CA ASP A 330 -23.48 -7.19 -4.25
C ASP A 330 -22.33 -6.24 -3.84
N VAL A 331 -21.31 -6.78 -3.19
CA VAL A 331 -20.10 -6.03 -2.81
C VAL A 331 -19.33 -5.65 -4.09
N GLN A 332 -19.15 -6.61 -5.00
CA GLN A 332 -18.49 -6.36 -6.28
C GLN A 332 -19.25 -5.32 -7.10
N GLU A 333 -20.58 -5.36 -7.12
CA GLU A 333 -21.43 -4.38 -7.78
C GLU A 333 -21.23 -2.97 -7.19
N CYS A 334 -21.10 -2.84 -5.87
CA CYS A 334 -20.81 -1.55 -5.23
C CYS A 334 -19.53 -0.90 -5.79
N HIS A 335 -18.46 -1.69 -5.94
CA HIS A 335 -17.18 -1.23 -6.51
C HIS A 335 -17.28 -0.90 -7.99
N VAL A 336 -17.93 -1.77 -8.78
CA VAL A 336 -18.11 -1.58 -10.22
C VAL A 336 -18.94 -0.34 -10.49
N LYS A 337 -20.04 -0.15 -9.76
CA LYS A 337 -20.89 1.04 -9.85
C LYS A 337 -20.14 2.30 -9.49
N PHE A 338 -19.43 2.33 -8.36
CA PHE A 338 -18.67 3.53 -7.98
C PHE A 338 -17.59 3.89 -9.01
N THR A 339 -16.92 2.89 -9.58
CA THR A 339 -15.91 3.12 -10.63
C THR A 339 -16.54 3.57 -11.96
N ALA A 340 -17.75 3.09 -12.29
CA ALA A 340 -18.53 3.58 -13.42
C ALA A 340 -18.98 5.03 -13.21
N ASP A 341 -19.49 5.36 -12.01
CA ASP A 341 -19.89 6.73 -11.66
C ASP A 341 -18.69 7.70 -11.73
N ILE A 342 -17.49 7.26 -11.33
CA ILE A 342 -16.23 7.99 -11.57
C ILE A 342 -16.00 8.20 -13.06
N ALA A 343 -16.07 7.13 -13.86
CA ALA A 343 -15.85 7.21 -15.30
C ALA A 343 -16.85 8.17 -15.97
N ASP A 344 -18.11 8.18 -15.58
CA ASP A 344 -19.13 9.07 -16.11
C ASP A 344 -18.89 10.56 -15.73
N SER A 345 -18.11 10.80 -14.66
CA SER A 345 -17.94 12.13 -14.06
C SER A 345 -16.62 12.84 -14.36
N ILE A 346 -15.55 12.12 -14.74
CA ILE A 346 -14.24 12.73 -14.95
C ILE A 346 -14.13 13.49 -16.29
N TYR A 347 -13.34 14.57 -16.30
CA TYR A 347 -13.02 15.35 -17.51
C TYR A 347 -11.91 14.74 -18.35
N ALA A 348 -11.21 13.74 -17.82
CA ALA A 348 -10.08 13.15 -18.50
C ALA A 348 -10.51 12.54 -19.85
N LYS A 349 -10.02 13.13 -20.95
CA LYS A 349 -10.13 12.56 -22.29
C LYS A 349 -9.08 11.49 -22.54
N VAL A 350 -8.09 11.40 -21.66
CA VAL A 350 -6.99 10.45 -21.74
C VAL A 350 -6.90 9.69 -20.43
N GLU A 351 -6.84 8.38 -20.53
CA GLU A 351 -6.74 7.50 -19.37
C GLU A 351 -5.63 6.44 -19.57
N ILE A 352 -4.81 6.22 -18.55
CA ILE A 352 -3.78 5.18 -18.55
C ILE A 352 -4.22 4.02 -17.67
N PHE A 353 -4.31 2.82 -18.25
CA PHE A 353 -4.63 1.59 -17.53
C PHE A 353 -3.36 0.85 -17.13
N TYR A 354 -3.17 0.58 -15.85
CA TYR A 354 -2.01 -0.14 -15.34
C TYR A 354 -2.33 -1.61 -15.08
N GLY A 355 -2.03 -2.46 -16.07
CA GLY A 355 -2.16 -3.92 -15.96
C GLY A 355 -3.37 -4.50 -16.69
N VAL A 356 -3.26 -5.79 -17.05
CA VAL A 356 -4.26 -6.51 -17.86
C VAL A 356 -5.61 -6.69 -17.15
N LYS A 357 -5.61 -6.78 -15.81
CA LYS A 357 -6.81 -6.95 -15.01
C LYS A 357 -7.76 -5.76 -15.19
N VAL A 358 -7.24 -4.53 -15.14
CA VAL A 358 -8.01 -3.29 -15.37
C VAL A 358 -8.69 -3.31 -16.75
N GLU A 359 -7.93 -3.69 -17.78
CA GLU A 359 -8.47 -3.80 -19.14
C GLU A 359 -9.57 -4.86 -19.24
N LYS A 360 -9.34 -6.06 -18.68
CA LYS A 360 -10.31 -7.16 -18.71
C LYS A 360 -11.63 -6.77 -18.05
N TYR A 361 -11.57 -6.09 -16.91
CA TYR A 361 -12.78 -5.61 -16.23
C TYR A 361 -13.50 -4.52 -17.02
N THR A 362 -12.77 -3.53 -17.54
CA THR A 362 -13.39 -2.45 -18.31
C THR A 362 -14.09 -2.99 -19.56
N ARG A 363 -13.54 -4.02 -20.22
CA ARG A 363 -14.15 -4.68 -21.39
C ARG A 363 -15.49 -5.38 -21.11
N LYS A 364 -15.84 -5.63 -19.84
CA LYS A 364 -17.14 -6.20 -19.49
C LYS A 364 -18.29 -5.21 -19.72
N SER A 365 -18.04 -3.92 -19.54
CA SER A 365 -19.06 -2.87 -19.64
C SER A 365 -18.79 -1.83 -20.72
N GLN A 366 -17.62 -1.85 -21.36
CA GLN A 366 -17.22 -0.82 -22.33
C GLN A 366 -16.68 -1.48 -23.61
N THR A 367 -17.10 -0.93 -24.74
CA THR A 367 -16.61 -1.30 -26.07
C THR A 367 -15.57 -0.29 -26.55
N PHE A 368 -14.66 -0.75 -27.41
CA PHE A 368 -13.53 0.06 -27.88
C PHE A 368 -13.36 -0.06 -29.39
N ALA A 369 -13.04 1.06 -30.03
CA ALA A 369 -12.31 1.03 -31.30
C ALA A 369 -10.80 1.01 -31.01
N VAL A 370 -10.00 0.39 -31.88
CA VAL A 370 -8.54 0.38 -31.77
C VAL A 370 -7.94 1.21 -32.90
N LEU A 371 -7.05 2.13 -32.54
CA LEU A 371 -6.22 2.89 -33.48
C LEU A 371 -4.75 2.63 -33.17
N PRO A 372 -4.06 1.80 -33.97
CA PRO A 372 -2.60 1.69 -33.91
C PRO A 372 -1.97 3.03 -34.29
N LEU A 373 -1.01 3.48 -33.49
CA LEU A 373 -0.22 4.67 -33.78
C LEU A 373 0.96 4.31 -34.70
N TRP A 374 1.66 5.33 -35.20
CA TRP A 374 2.78 5.17 -36.14
C TRP A 374 3.87 6.23 -35.89
N GLY A 375 4.96 6.12 -36.64
CA GLY A 375 6.14 6.97 -36.44
C GLY A 375 6.84 6.63 -35.12
N GLU A 376 7.10 7.62 -34.27
CA GLU A 376 7.74 7.42 -32.96
C GLU A 376 6.98 6.44 -32.05
N PHE A 377 5.65 6.35 -32.24
CA PHE A 377 4.72 5.59 -31.42
C PHE A 377 4.18 4.33 -32.10
N ASP A 378 4.86 3.80 -33.13
CA ASP A 378 4.50 2.59 -33.90
C ASP A 378 4.15 1.32 -33.08
N SER A 379 4.58 1.27 -31.84
CA SER A 379 4.45 0.17 -30.89
C SER A 379 3.28 0.37 -29.91
N ILE A 380 2.48 1.42 -30.11
CA ILE A 380 1.36 1.79 -29.25
C ILE A 380 0.05 1.69 -30.02
N GLU A 381 -0.94 1.11 -29.36
CA GLU A 381 -2.32 1.14 -29.79
C GLU A 381 -3.13 1.94 -28.77
N ILE A 382 -3.91 2.91 -29.25
CA ILE A 382 -4.90 3.58 -28.41
C ILE A 382 -6.25 2.89 -28.55
N ARG A 383 -6.94 2.75 -27.43
CA ARG A 383 -8.33 2.25 -27.39
C ARG A 383 -9.26 3.44 -27.22
N LEU A 384 -10.15 3.66 -28.18
CA LEU A 384 -11.14 4.73 -28.15
C LEU A 384 -12.43 4.18 -27.56
N MET A 385 -12.76 4.61 -26.35
CA MET A 385 -13.99 4.18 -25.66
C MET A 385 -15.21 4.84 -26.28
N TYR A 386 -16.21 4.04 -26.63
CA TYR A 386 -17.43 4.57 -27.22
C TYR A 386 -18.27 5.34 -26.20
N GLU A 387 -18.81 6.47 -26.65
CA GLU A 387 -19.66 7.36 -25.87
C GLU A 387 -20.95 6.69 -25.39
N LYS A 388 -21.52 5.81 -26.22
CA LYS A 388 -22.81 5.14 -25.96
C LYS A 388 -22.79 4.19 -24.75
N ASP A 389 -21.61 3.78 -24.28
CA ASP A 389 -21.46 2.81 -23.21
C ASP A 389 -21.40 3.47 -21.82
N TYR A 390 -21.42 4.81 -21.76
CA TYR A 390 -21.44 5.58 -20.50
C TYR A 390 -22.86 5.71 -19.95
N GLY A 391 -23.01 5.90 -18.65
CA GLY A 391 -24.32 6.10 -18.01
C GLY A 391 -24.97 7.43 -18.38
N ASN A 392 -24.17 8.40 -18.82
CA ASN A 392 -24.58 9.73 -19.26
C ASN A 392 -24.13 10.06 -20.71
N PRO A 393 -24.58 9.30 -21.72
CA PRO A 393 -24.04 9.39 -23.08
C PRO A 393 -24.49 10.69 -23.77
N ASP A 394 -23.57 11.31 -24.51
CA ASP A 394 -23.82 12.50 -25.32
C ASP A 394 -23.89 12.12 -26.80
N LYS A 395 -25.07 12.26 -27.42
CA LYS A 395 -25.34 11.73 -28.77
C LYS A 395 -24.52 12.41 -29.87
N ASP A 396 -23.91 13.57 -29.59
CA ASP A 396 -23.12 14.31 -30.58
C ASP A 396 -21.69 13.74 -30.76
N TYR A 397 -21.27 12.83 -29.88
CA TYR A 397 -19.92 12.27 -29.86
C TYR A 397 -19.93 10.76 -30.06
N MET A 398 -18.99 10.25 -30.87
CA MET A 398 -18.77 8.81 -30.97
C MET A 398 -17.92 8.26 -29.82
N PHE A 399 -16.94 9.04 -29.35
CA PHE A 399 -15.96 8.61 -28.35
C PHE A 399 -15.93 9.53 -27.14
N ARG A 400 -15.80 8.94 -25.95
CA ARG A 400 -15.64 9.67 -24.67
C ARG A 400 -14.17 9.95 -24.34
N ARG A 401 -13.28 8.98 -24.60
CA ARG A 401 -11.86 9.05 -24.22
C ARG A 401 -10.96 8.11 -25.02
N ALA A 402 -9.67 8.45 -25.04
CA ALA A 402 -8.58 7.59 -25.48
C ALA A 402 -7.90 6.91 -24.28
N VAL A 403 -7.77 5.60 -24.33
CA VAL A 403 -7.13 4.78 -23.30
C VAL A 403 -5.83 4.19 -23.81
N LEU A 404 -4.78 4.30 -23.01
CA LEU A 404 -3.51 3.61 -23.23
C LEU A 404 -3.27 2.56 -22.14
N THR A 405 -2.87 1.36 -22.55
CA THR A 405 -2.64 0.25 -21.63
C THR A 405 -1.16 0.07 -21.37
N CYS A 406 -0.79 0.16 -20.11
CA CYS A 406 0.54 -0.04 -19.56
C CYS A 406 0.64 -1.42 -18.89
N LYS A 407 1.87 -1.92 -18.69
CA LYS A 407 2.08 -3.02 -17.74
C LYS A 407 1.93 -2.49 -16.31
N HIS A 408 1.54 -3.38 -15.40
CA HIS A 408 1.44 -3.05 -13.99
C HIS A 408 2.82 -2.66 -13.44
N PRO A 409 2.97 -1.58 -12.63
CA PRO A 409 4.26 -1.08 -12.15
C PRO A 409 5.12 -2.13 -11.42
N GLN A 410 4.50 -3.11 -10.78
CA GLN A 410 5.21 -4.23 -10.14
C GLN A 410 6.11 -5.00 -11.12
N HIS A 411 5.72 -5.12 -12.40
CA HIS A 411 6.55 -5.75 -13.42
C HIS A 411 7.82 -4.94 -13.72
N LEU A 412 7.86 -3.64 -13.45
CA LEU A 412 9.09 -2.86 -13.61
C LEU A 412 10.02 -2.99 -12.40
N MET A 413 9.54 -3.53 -11.28
CA MET A 413 10.34 -3.71 -10.06
C MET A 413 11.05 -5.07 -9.98
N MET A 414 10.58 -6.10 -10.68
CA MET A 414 11.19 -7.42 -10.55
C MET A 414 12.55 -7.47 -11.26
N PRO A 415 13.55 -8.17 -10.69
CA PRO A 415 14.85 -8.36 -11.34
C PRO A 415 14.71 -9.07 -12.69
N GLY A 416 15.54 -8.68 -13.66
CA GLY A 416 15.61 -9.35 -14.96
C GLY A 416 14.53 -8.93 -15.97
N ASN A 417 13.70 -7.92 -15.66
CA ASN A 417 12.79 -7.39 -16.67
C ASN A 417 13.53 -6.68 -17.79
N PRO A 418 13.08 -6.85 -19.04
CA PRO A 418 13.79 -6.29 -20.18
C PRO A 418 13.66 -4.76 -20.20
N LYS A 419 14.76 -4.07 -20.49
CA LYS A 419 14.78 -2.60 -20.70
C LYS A 419 13.74 -2.11 -21.72
N SER A 420 13.36 -2.97 -22.66
CA SER A 420 12.30 -2.72 -23.63
C SER A 420 10.94 -2.45 -22.99
N LEU A 421 10.64 -3.05 -21.83
CA LEU A 421 9.40 -2.79 -21.11
C LEU A 421 9.35 -1.36 -20.57
N GLY A 422 10.44 -0.90 -19.94
CA GLY A 422 10.57 0.48 -19.48
C GLY A 422 10.45 1.47 -20.64
N ALA A 423 11.12 1.20 -21.77
CA ALA A 423 11.02 2.04 -22.96
C ALA A 423 9.60 2.11 -23.54
N GLN A 424 8.87 0.99 -23.55
CA GLN A 424 7.47 0.96 -23.98
C GLN A 424 6.60 1.81 -23.04
N GLN A 425 6.78 1.69 -21.73
CA GLN A 425 6.05 2.47 -20.72
C GLN A 425 6.34 3.98 -20.84
N ASP A 426 7.58 4.36 -21.14
CA ASP A 426 7.97 5.75 -21.43
C ASP A 426 7.23 6.29 -22.65
N LYS A 427 7.20 5.53 -23.76
CA LYS A 427 6.47 5.95 -24.96
C LYS A 427 4.97 6.11 -24.70
N ILE A 428 4.35 5.18 -23.96
CA ILE A 428 2.93 5.24 -23.61
C ILE A 428 2.64 6.47 -22.76
N THR A 429 3.45 6.70 -21.73
CA THR A 429 3.27 7.84 -20.82
C THR A 429 3.46 9.17 -21.56
N LYS A 430 4.45 9.26 -22.46
CA LYS A 430 4.68 10.42 -23.32
C LYS A 430 3.49 10.66 -24.27
N ALA A 431 2.95 9.62 -24.90
CA ALA A 431 1.78 9.75 -25.78
C ALA A 431 0.55 10.22 -25.00
N ALA A 432 0.29 9.65 -23.82
CA ALA A 432 -0.81 10.06 -22.95
C ALA A 432 -0.67 11.52 -22.51
N TRP A 433 0.53 11.91 -22.08
CA TRP A 433 0.86 13.29 -21.70
C TRP A 433 0.62 14.27 -22.87
N LEU A 434 1.13 13.98 -24.06
CA LEU A 434 0.90 14.80 -25.26
C LEU A 434 -0.59 14.91 -25.60
N MET A 435 -1.37 13.84 -25.44
CA MET A 435 -2.81 13.86 -25.71
C MET A 435 -3.61 14.65 -24.66
N ALA A 436 -3.15 14.67 -23.41
CA ALA A 436 -3.84 15.34 -22.31
C ALA A 436 -3.63 16.86 -22.30
N GLU A 437 -2.56 17.37 -22.91
CA GLU A 437 -2.30 18.82 -22.95
C GLU A 437 -3.31 19.58 -23.86
N GLY A 438 -4.23 20.30 -23.20
CA GLY A 438 -5.06 21.38 -23.74
C GLY A 438 -5.38 22.42 -22.65
N LYS A 439 -5.19 23.71 -22.95
CA LYS A 439 -5.24 24.93 -22.09
C LYS A 439 -4.95 24.75 -20.59
N GLY A 440 -3.71 25.06 -20.16
CA GLY A 440 -3.42 25.53 -18.79
C GLY A 440 -2.93 24.50 -17.76
N HIS A 441 -2.87 23.22 -18.09
CA HIS A 441 -2.39 22.18 -17.17
C HIS A 441 -0.94 21.79 -17.46
N HIS A 442 0.00 22.28 -16.64
CA HIS A 442 1.41 21.87 -16.70
C HIS A 442 1.63 20.57 -15.92
N ILE A 443 1.27 19.43 -16.53
CA ILE A 443 1.66 18.11 -15.99
C ILE A 443 3.13 17.87 -16.37
N PRO A 444 4.05 17.62 -15.42
CA PRO A 444 5.46 17.42 -15.74
C PRO A 444 5.70 16.04 -16.35
N ILE A 445 6.56 15.98 -17.36
CA ILE A 445 7.07 14.74 -17.94
C ILE A 445 8.57 14.62 -17.66
N VAL A 446 9.01 13.42 -17.27
CA VAL A 446 10.41 13.06 -17.07
C VAL A 446 10.84 12.14 -18.22
N PRO A 447 11.76 12.57 -19.09
CA PRO A 447 12.25 11.72 -20.17
C PRO A 447 12.92 10.46 -19.65
N ASN A 448 12.68 9.34 -20.34
CA ASN A 448 13.27 8.02 -20.03
C ASN A 448 13.07 7.59 -18.57
N TYR A 449 11.95 7.99 -17.96
CA TYR A 449 11.70 7.73 -16.55
C TYR A 449 11.68 6.24 -16.24
N TYR A 450 10.96 5.45 -17.06
CA TYR A 450 10.74 4.02 -16.91
C TYR A 450 11.90 3.17 -17.46
N SER A 451 12.60 3.62 -18.49
CA SER A 451 13.74 2.91 -19.07
C SER A 451 15.06 3.11 -18.29
N GLU A 452 15.24 4.27 -17.65
CA GLU A 452 16.44 4.60 -16.86
C GLU A 452 16.25 4.43 -15.35
N GLU A 453 15.15 3.81 -14.91
CA GLU A 453 14.94 3.51 -13.49
C GLU A 453 14.91 4.75 -12.56
N LYS A 454 14.52 5.91 -13.10
CA LYS A 454 14.55 7.20 -12.37
C LYS A 454 13.65 7.23 -11.15
N TRP A 455 12.65 6.36 -11.08
CA TRP A 455 11.83 6.19 -9.87
C TRP A 455 12.65 5.71 -8.68
N LYS A 456 13.75 4.97 -8.87
CA LYS A 456 14.62 4.52 -7.77
C LYS A 456 15.32 5.67 -7.04
N GLN A 457 15.52 6.80 -7.72
CA GLN A 457 16.14 8.01 -7.17
C GLN A 457 15.14 8.94 -6.49
N ARG A 458 13.84 8.78 -6.81
CA ARG A 458 12.74 9.64 -6.33
C ARG A 458 11.80 8.95 -5.36
N ALA A 459 11.84 7.62 -5.29
CA ALA A 459 11.09 6.88 -4.29
C ALA A 459 11.53 7.35 -2.91
N PRO A 460 10.59 7.58 -1.97
CA PRO A 460 10.98 7.75 -0.58
C PRO A 460 11.87 6.57 -0.17
N PRO A 461 12.83 6.77 0.75
CA PRO A 461 13.60 5.67 1.29
C PRO A 461 12.61 4.57 1.67
N LYS A 462 12.86 3.34 1.21
CA LYS A 462 12.00 2.21 1.54
C LYS A 462 11.73 2.26 3.04
N PRO A 463 10.47 2.14 3.51
CA PRO A 463 10.26 1.87 4.92
C PRO A 463 11.15 0.65 5.25
N GLU A 464 12.16 0.87 6.09
CA GLU A 464 13.07 -0.17 6.54
C GLU A 464 12.21 -1.22 7.25
N GLY A 465 11.84 -2.29 6.55
CA GLY A 465 10.95 -3.31 7.10
C GLY A 465 10.09 -4.06 6.07
N VAL A 466 9.81 -3.49 4.90
CA VAL A 466 8.95 -4.18 3.91
C VAL A 466 9.70 -4.44 2.60
N ALA A 467 10.58 -5.43 2.63
CA ALA A 467 11.16 -5.99 1.41
C ALA A 467 10.18 -7.01 0.79
N LEU A 468 9.77 -6.74 -0.45
CA LEU A 468 9.25 -7.76 -1.36
C LEU A 468 10.24 -8.95 -1.35
N GLY A 469 9.70 -10.14 -1.09
CA GLY A 469 10.44 -11.28 -0.57
C GLY A 469 11.76 -11.62 -1.27
N ARG A 470 12.82 -11.76 -0.47
CA ARG A 470 13.68 -12.95 -0.36
C ARG A 470 14.75 -12.69 0.72
N SER A 471 14.67 -13.47 1.79
CA SER A 471 15.74 -13.82 2.74
C SER A 471 16.79 -12.75 3.09
N ALA A 472 16.56 -11.98 4.15
CA ALA A 472 17.57 -11.62 5.17
C ALA A 472 16.86 -11.06 6.41
N LYS A 473 17.29 -11.50 7.60
CA LYS A 473 16.66 -11.28 8.91
C LYS A 473 16.54 -9.79 9.28
N PRO A 474 15.42 -9.32 9.86
CA PRO A 474 15.34 -7.99 10.45
C PRO A 474 15.84 -7.98 11.90
N VAL A 475 16.66 -6.99 12.23
CA VAL A 475 16.83 -6.47 13.59
C VAL A 475 15.70 -5.45 13.83
N PRO A 476 15.05 -5.40 15.00
CA PRO A 476 13.90 -4.52 15.19
C PRO A 476 14.36 -3.07 15.35
N VAL A 477 13.88 -2.18 14.48
CA VAL A 477 13.87 -0.74 14.71
C VAL A 477 12.50 -0.36 15.26
N ILE A 478 12.51 0.15 16.49
CA ILE A 478 11.35 0.63 17.24
C ILE A 478 11.00 2.03 16.71
N PHE A 479 9.79 2.21 16.15
CA PHE A 479 9.16 3.52 16.02
C PHE A 479 7.80 3.51 16.71
N ALA A 480 7.66 4.45 17.64
CA ALA A 480 6.46 4.68 18.42
C ALA A 480 5.37 5.36 17.58
N GLY A 481 4.22 4.69 17.47
CA GLY A 481 2.92 5.19 17.02
C GLY A 481 1.86 4.20 17.54
N GLU A 482 0.83 4.70 18.22
CA GLU A 482 -0.04 3.94 19.13
C GLU A 482 -0.79 2.74 18.49
N ASP A 483 -0.62 1.58 19.16
CA ASP A 483 -1.45 0.38 19.31
C ASP A 483 -2.00 -0.36 18.08
N THR A 484 -1.11 -0.95 17.29
CA THR A 484 -1.35 -2.24 16.60
C THR A 484 -0.68 -3.40 17.36
N ARG A 485 -0.83 -3.48 18.69
CA ARG A 485 -0.30 -4.58 19.52
C ARG A 485 -1.16 -5.83 19.39
N SER A 486 -1.33 -6.32 18.16
CA SER A 486 -2.09 -7.54 17.90
C SER A 486 -1.20 -8.75 18.14
N TRP A 487 -1.67 -9.69 18.96
CA TRP A 487 -1.10 -11.03 19.11
C TRP A 487 -0.95 -11.77 17.77
N ARG A 488 -1.65 -11.32 16.71
CA ARG A 488 -1.53 -11.85 15.35
C ARG A 488 -0.14 -11.67 14.74
N ASP A 489 0.44 -10.50 14.91
CA ASP A 489 1.71 -10.13 14.28
C ASP A 489 2.91 -10.70 15.06
N PHE A 490 2.63 -11.22 16.25
CA PHE A 490 3.62 -11.79 17.14
C PHE A 490 4.13 -13.17 16.68
N PHE A 491 3.24 -14.02 16.16
CA PHE A 491 3.62 -15.38 15.77
C PHE A 491 4.34 -15.43 14.43
N SER A 492 5.36 -16.30 14.36
CA SER A 492 6.07 -16.62 13.14
C SER A 492 5.14 -17.33 12.14
N LYS A 493 5.36 -17.05 10.85
CA LYS A 493 4.69 -17.77 9.75
C LYS A 493 5.08 -19.26 9.71
N HIS A 494 6.30 -19.58 10.16
CA HIS A 494 6.81 -20.94 10.26
C HIS A 494 6.93 -21.35 11.73
N PRO A 495 6.49 -22.56 12.11
CA PRO A 495 6.66 -23.08 13.46
C PRO A 495 8.14 -23.32 13.76
N HIS A 496 8.49 -23.28 15.04
CA HIS A 496 9.83 -23.69 15.48
C HIS A 496 10.01 -25.19 15.24
N SER A 497 11.14 -25.57 14.66
CA SER A 497 11.49 -26.98 14.52
C SER A 497 11.79 -27.60 15.89
N ASP A 498 11.79 -28.93 15.98
CA ASP A 498 12.20 -29.62 17.22
C ASP A 498 13.63 -29.21 17.64
N ASN A 499 14.51 -28.83 16.69
CA ASN A 499 15.84 -28.29 17.00
C ASN A 499 15.80 -26.87 17.56
N ASP A 500 15.04 -25.97 16.95
CA ASP A 500 14.89 -24.61 17.47
C ASP A 500 14.34 -24.64 18.90
N LEU A 501 13.40 -25.55 19.19
CA LEU A 501 12.85 -25.74 20.52
C LEU A 501 13.90 -26.19 21.54
N ARG A 502 14.87 -27.04 21.18
CA ARG A 502 15.96 -27.43 22.10
C ARG A 502 16.76 -26.23 22.56
N ASP A 503 17.03 -25.31 21.65
CA ASP A 503 17.83 -24.12 21.92
C ASP A 503 17.04 -23.05 22.69
N LEU A 504 15.72 -22.99 22.50
CA LEU A 504 14.85 -21.96 23.06
C LEU A 504 14.23 -22.31 24.42
N ILE A 505 13.99 -23.59 24.71
CA ILE A 505 13.27 -24.02 25.92
C ILE A 505 14.03 -23.68 27.21
N GLN A 506 15.33 -23.98 27.29
CA GLN A 506 16.09 -23.78 28.52
C GLN A 506 16.22 -22.29 28.89
N PRO A 507 16.57 -21.38 27.96
CA PRO A 507 16.54 -19.94 28.24
C PRO A 507 15.15 -19.43 28.66
N ALA A 508 14.08 -19.95 28.06
CA ALA A 508 12.71 -19.57 28.44
C ALA A 508 12.37 -20.02 29.88
N LEU A 509 12.73 -21.25 30.26
CA LEU A 509 12.54 -21.75 31.63
C LEU A 509 13.30 -20.93 32.67
N GLU A 510 14.52 -20.50 32.36
CA GLU A 510 15.32 -19.64 33.24
C GLU A 510 14.68 -18.26 33.41
N ALA A 511 14.18 -17.68 32.32
CA ALA A 511 13.48 -16.39 32.37
C ALA A 511 12.18 -16.46 33.19
N LEU A 512 11.41 -17.56 33.09
CA LEU A 512 10.21 -17.77 33.90
C LEU A 512 10.52 -17.89 35.40
N LYS A 513 11.66 -18.49 35.78
CA LYS A 513 12.07 -18.58 37.20
C LYS A 513 12.37 -17.20 37.80
N SER A 514 12.83 -16.26 36.98
CA SER A 514 13.11 -14.87 37.40
C SER A 514 11.92 -13.93 37.24
N ALA A 515 10.81 -14.37 36.65
CA ALA A 515 9.65 -13.52 36.40
C ALA A 515 8.88 -13.22 37.69
N SER A 516 8.41 -11.98 37.84
CA SER A 516 7.61 -11.60 39.01
C SER A 516 6.17 -12.10 38.87
N PRO A 517 5.60 -12.78 39.88
CA PRO A 517 4.22 -13.26 39.86
C PRO A 517 3.18 -12.12 39.95
N HIS A 518 3.62 -10.87 40.13
CA HIS A 518 2.76 -9.69 40.19
C HIS A 518 2.82 -8.82 38.92
N GLU A 519 3.64 -9.21 37.94
CA GLU A 519 3.79 -8.48 36.68
C GLU A 519 2.62 -8.83 35.74
N ALA A 520 1.92 -7.80 35.26
CA ALA A 520 0.79 -7.99 34.35
C ALA A 520 1.31 -8.18 32.92
N TRP A 521 1.18 -9.39 32.38
CA TRP A 521 1.49 -9.66 30.97
C TRP A 521 0.27 -9.39 30.10
N ALA A 522 -0.03 -8.13 29.84
CA ALA A 522 -1.17 -7.75 29.01
C ALA A 522 -0.83 -7.87 27.52
N TYR A 523 0.42 -7.64 27.16
CA TYR A 523 0.92 -7.61 25.79
C TYR A 523 2.17 -8.48 25.60
N PRO A 524 2.51 -8.86 24.35
CA PRO A 524 3.71 -9.64 24.08
C PRO A 524 5.00 -8.99 24.61
N GLU A 525 5.08 -7.66 24.63
CA GLU A 525 6.26 -6.93 25.11
C GLU A 525 6.48 -7.04 26.62
N ASP A 526 5.43 -7.38 27.37
CA ASP A 526 5.48 -7.55 28.83
C ASP A 526 6.09 -8.92 29.22
N ILE A 527 6.19 -9.85 28.26
CA ILE A 527 6.72 -11.20 28.49
C ILE A 527 8.26 -11.18 28.39
N PRO A 528 8.99 -11.87 29.30
CA PRO A 528 10.43 -12.00 29.21
C PRO A 528 10.89 -12.50 27.84
N LYS A 529 11.81 -11.77 27.21
CA LYS A 529 12.28 -12.02 25.83
C LYS A 529 12.57 -13.51 25.51
N PRO A 530 13.24 -14.30 26.38
CA PRO A 530 13.47 -15.71 26.07
C PRO A 530 12.19 -16.54 25.94
N VAL A 531 11.19 -16.28 26.80
CA VAL A 531 9.86 -16.89 26.73
C VAL A 531 9.15 -16.45 25.46
N LEU A 532 9.28 -15.18 25.14
CA LEU A 532 8.72 -14.59 23.95
C LEU A 532 9.29 -15.25 22.67
N ASP A 533 10.61 -15.37 22.55
CA ASP A 533 11.27 -16.00 21.40
C ASP A 533 10.83 -17.46 21.21
N TRP A 534 10.64 -18.21 22.30
CA TRP A 534 10.02 -19.53 22.27
C TRP A 534 8.57 -19.50 21.76
N LEU A 535 7.75 -18.59 22.31
CA LEU A 535 6.32 -18.51 22.02
C LEU A 535 6.04 -18.16 20.54
N ARG A 536 6.90 -17.36 19.90
CA ARG A 536 6.75 -16.93 18.50
C ARG A 536 6.51 -18.08 17.52
N GLY A 537 7.18 -19.22 17.68
CA GLY A 537 7.04 -20.35 16.77
C GLY A 537 6.01 -21.39 17.21
N GLN A 538 5.17 -21.09 18.22
CA GLN A 538 4.21 -22.06 18.75
C GLN A 538 2.86 -22.05 18.03
N LYS A 539 2.59 -21.12 17.10
CA LYS A 539 1.25 -20.97 16.48
C LYS A 539 0.71 -22.30 15.96
N GLN A 540 1.45 -22.98 15.10
CA GLN A 540 1.00 -24.25 14.50
C GLN A 540 1.29 -25.46 15.39
N ILE A 541 1.93 -25.25 16.54
CA ILE A 541 2.33 -26.30 17.47
C ILE A 541 1.30 -26.45 18.59
N LEU A 542 1.02 -25.34 19.29
CA LEU A 542 0.11 -25.29 20.44
C LEU A 542 -1.27 -24.78 20.04
N PHE A 543 -1.38 -23.99 18.97
CA PHE A 543 -2.63 -23.37 18.51
C PHE A 543 -3.01 -23.81 17.09
N PRO A 544 -3.02 -25.13 16.77
CA PRO A 544 -3.45 -25.57 15.46
C PRO A 544 -4.89 -25.10 15.23
N ASN A 545 -5.12 -24.36 14.15
CA ASN A 545 -6.40 -23.78 13.76
C ASN A 545 -6.97 -22.70 14.71
N GLN A 546 -6.18 -22.21 15.67
CA GLN A 546 -6.59 -21.13 16.57
C GLN A 546 -5.59 -19.97 16.49
N GLN A 547 -6.10 -18.75 16.57
CA GLN A 547 -5.25 -17.56 16.60
C GLN A 547 -5.51 -16.82 17.91
N PRO A 548 -4.67 -17.02 18.94
CA PRO A 548 -4.94 -16.41 20.23
C PRO A 548 -4.87 -14.89 20.12
N SER A 549 -5.88 -14.22 20.66
CA SER A 549 -6.05 -12.76 20.61
C SER A 549 -5.57 -12.06 21.88
N ASN A 550 -5.35 -12.82 22.96
CA ASN A 550 -4.95 -12.32 24.26
C ASN A 550 -4.29 -13.44 25.11
N MET A 551 -3.74 -13.08 26.28
CA MET A 551 -3.07 -14.03 27.17
C MET A 551 -4.00 -15.04 27.84
N HIS A 552 -5.28 -14.74 27.97
CA HIS A 552 -6.25 -15.67 28.56
C HIS A 552 -6.43 -16.89 27.66
N GLU A 553 -6.60 -16.68 26.35
CA GLU A 553 -6.71 -17.76 25.36
C GLU A 553 -5.42 -18.60 25.27
N ILE A 554 -4.25 -17.96 25.42
CA ILE A 554 -2.96 -18.66 25.49
C ILE A 554 -2.93 -19.59 26.71
N HIS A 555 -3.31 -19.07 27.86
CA HIS A 555 -3.36 -19.84 29.10
C HIS A 555 -4.35 -21.00 29.03
N GLU A 556 -5.55 -20.74 28.52
CA GLU A 556 -6.62 -21.74 28.37
C GLU A 556 -6.13 -22.89 27.49
N ARG A 557 -5.56 -22.58 26.32
CA ARG A 557 -5.06 -23.62 25.40
C ARG A 557 -3.95 -24.45 26.01
N ILE A 558 -2.98 -23.82 26.68
CA ILE A 558 -1.89 -24.53 27.35
C ILE A 558 -2.45 -25.44 28.46
N SER A 559 -3.42 -24.95 29.23
CA SER A 559 -4.04 -25.71 30.31
C SER A 559 -4.81 -26.92 29.79
N ASN A 560 -5.50 -26.77 28.64
CA ASN A 560 -6.17 -27.87 27.96
C ASN A 560 -5.18 -28.95 27.50
N ILE A 561 -4.06 -28.54 26.90
CA ILE A 561 -2.97 -29.48 26.51
C ILE A 561 -2.44 -30.24 27.73
N LEU A 562 -2.27 -29.53 28.86
CA LEU A 562 -1.81 -30.12 30.12
C LEU A 562 -2.92 -30.86 30.89
N SER A 563 -4.12 -31.02 30.31
CA SER A 563 -5.28 -31.71 30.90
C SER A 563 -5.75 -31.14 32.25
N ARG A 564 -5.67 -29.82 32.43
CA ARG A 564 -6.15 -29.11 33.63
C ARG A 564 -7.53 -28.48 33.38
N ALA A 565 -8.57 -29.31 33.38
CA ALA A 565 -9.92 -28.98 32.89
C ALA A 565 -10.80 -28.11 33.82
N ASN A 566 -10.26 -27.30 34.74
CA ASN A 566 -11.08 -26.50 35.67
C ASN A 566 -10.60 -25.05 35.78
N LEU A 567 -10.82 -24.26 34.74
CA LEU A 567 -10.53 -22.81 34.74
C LEU A 567 -11.83 -22.01 34.56
N LEU A 568 -12.64 -21.93 35.63
CA LEU A 568 -13.81 -21.03 35.68
C LEU A 568 -13.44 -19.60 36.14
N GLN A 569 -12.17 -19.33 36.43
CA GLN A 569 -11.67 -18.03 36.89
C GLN A 569 -10.59 -17.51 35.96
N GLN A 570 -10.48 -16.18 35.82
CA GLN A 570 -9.38 -15.58 35.08
C GLN A 570 -8.04 -15.96 35.75
N PRO A 571 -7.06 -16.44 34.96
CA PRO A 571 -5.80 -16.90 35.51
C PRO A 571 -5.03 -15.72 36.09
N THR A 572 -4.44 -15.93 37.27
CA THR A 572 -3.49 -14.97 37.80
C THR A 572 -2.19 -15.01 36.97
N PRO A 573 -1.37 -13.94 36.98
CA PRO A 573 -0.06 -13.99 36.32
C PRO A 573 0.82 -15.15 36.81
N ALA A 574 0.70 -15.54 38.08
CA ALA A 574 1.38 -16.69 38.64
C ALA A 574 0.93 -18.03 38.01
N ASP A 575 -0.37 -18.20 37.77
CA ASP A 575 -0.92 -19.39 37.11
C ASP A 575 -0.39 -19.51 35.68
N LEU A 576 -0.31 -18.40 34.98
CA LEU A 576 0.22 -18.32 33.63
C LEU A 576 1.71 -18.66 33.56
N ILE A 577 2.53 -18.08 34.44
CA ILE A 577 3.96 -18.42 34.57
C ILE A 577 4.12 -19.92 34.83
N SER A 578 3.31 -20.47 35.73
CA SER A 578 3.32 -21.90 36.06
C SER A 578 2.97 -22.78 34.86
N SER A 579 1.86 -22.47 34.16
CA SER A 579 1.40 -23.19 32.98
C SER A 579 2.43 -23.14 31.83
N LEU A 580 3.05 -21.99 31.60
CA LEU A 580 4.13 -21.83 30.62
C LEU A 580 5.37 -22.67 30.98
N ALA A 581 5.76 -22.68 32.25
CA ALA A 581 6.87 -23.51 32.71
C ALA A 581 6.56 -25.01 32.56
N MET A 582 5.31 -25.42 32.81
CA MET A 582 4.89 -26.81 32.64
C MET A 582 4.92 -27.26 31.18
N ILE A 583 4.38 -26.46 30.25
CA ILE A 583 4.40 -26.83 28.82
C ILE A 583 5.83 -26.84 28.26
N LEU A 584 6.70 -25.92 28.68
CA LEU A 584 8.12 -25.94 28.33
C LEU A 584 8.83 -27.22 28.82
N ASN A 585 8.58 -27.63 30.06
CA ASN A 585 9.12 -28.88 30.59
C ASN A 585 8.56 -30.10 29.85
N HIS A 586 7.27 -30.10 29.50
CA HIS A 586 6.64 -31.15 28.72
C HIS A 586 7.26 -31.29 27.33
N GLN A 587 7.45 -30.16 26.62
CA GLN A 587 8.15 -30.12 25.33
C GLN A 587 9.59 -30.62 25.48
N SER A 588 10.31 -30.19 26.52
CA SER A 588 11.69 -30.63 26.81
C SER A 588 11.78 -32.15 26.96
N GLN A 589 10.86 -32.77 27.72
CA GLN A 589 10.82 -34.22 27.93
C GLN A 589 10.54 -34.97 26.62
N ILE A 590 9.62 -34.49 25.78
CA ILE A 590 9.28 -35.15 24.51
C ILE A 590 10.43 -35.05 23.50
N ILE A 591 11.10 -33.89 23.43
CA ILE A 591 12.16 -33.62 22.47
C ILE A 591 13.51 -34.24 22.91
N GLY A 592 13.82 -34.20 24.21
CA GLY A 592 15.07 -34.70 24.79
C GLY A 592 15.27 -36.20 24.59
N ASN A 593 14.18 -36.96 24.45
CA ASN A 593 14.22 -38.40 24.17
C ASN A 593 14.55 -38.77 22.71
N ARG A 594 14.95 -37.80 21.86
CA ARG A 594 15.18 -38.00 20.43
C ARG A 594 16.56 -37.52 19.97
N ARG A 595 17.14 -38.20 18.97
CA ARG A 595 18.42 -37.82 18.34
C ARG A 595 18.27 -36.49 17.58
N ALA A 596 19.30 -35.64 17.59
CA ALA A 596 19.22 -34.25 17.11
C ALA A 596 19.43 -34.06 15.59
N ASP A 597 19.97 -35.06 14.90
CA ASP A 597 20.58 -34.97 13.57
C ASP A 597 19.62 -34.69 12.41
N THR A 598 18.30 -34.70 12.63
CA THR A 598 17.31 -34.58 11.54
C THR A 598 16.14 -33.63 11.82
N HIS A 599 16.19 -32.90 12.94
CA HIS A 599 15.05 -32.24 13.56
C HIS A 599 14.79 -30.80 13.12
N SER A 600 15.51 -30.27 12.13
CA SER A 600 15.33 -28.90 11.63
C SER A 600 14.19 -28.76 10.61
N LEU A 601 13.69 -29.88 10.06
CA LEU A 601 12.70 -29.88 8.98
C LEU A 601 11.27 -30.11 9.47
N TRP A 602 11.10 -30.50 10.73
CA TRP A 602 9.80 -30.82 11.31
C TRP A 602 9.69 -30.40 12.76
N TYR A 603 8.45 -30.36 13.24
CA TYR A 603 8.10 -30.19 14.63
C TYR A 603 7.14 -31.29 15.09
N SER A 604 7.13 -31.54 16.40
CA SER A 604 6.21 -32.46 17.06
C SER A 604 4.92 -31.76 17.49
N GLY A 605 3.80 -32.48 17.45
CA GLY A 605 2.61 -32.09 18.23
C GLY A 605 2.83 -32.36 19.72
N PHE A 606 2.27 -31.51 20.58
CA PHE A 606 2.36 -31.64 22.05
C PHE A 606 0.99 -31.69 22.74
N ASP A 607 -0.09 -31.72 21.96
CA ASP A 607 -1.47 -31.75 22.44
C ASP A 607 -1.97 -33.18 22.75
N GLY A 608 -1.10 -34.18 22.64
CA GLY A 608 -1.45 -35.59 22.84
C GLY A 608 -2.27 -36.19 21.70
N THR A 609 -2.43 -35.49 20.57
CA THR A 609 -3.19 -35.99 19.43
C THR A 609 -2.55 -37.26 18.87
N VAL A 610 -3.34 -38.33 18.87
CA VAL A 610 -2.99 -39.63 18.30
C VAL A 610 -3.57 -39.71 16.90
N LEU A 611 -2.71 -39.77 15.89
CA LEU A 611 -3.14 -39.78 14.50
C LEU A 611 -3.41 -41.21 14.03
N ALA A 612 -4.64 -41.49 13.57
CA ALA A 612 -4.97 -42.77 12.96
C ALA A 612 -4.38 -42.85 11.54
N LEU A 613 -3.72 -43.96 11.22
CA LEU A 613 -3.01 -44.14 9.96
C LEU A 613 -3.50 -45.35 9.16
N ARG A 614 -3.43 -45.22 7.83
CA ARG A 614 -3.64 -46.27 6.83
C ARG A 614 -2.36 -46.59 6.07
N CYS A 615 -2.27 -47.81 5.56
CA CYS A 615 -1.11 -48.28 4.80
C CYS A 615 -1.19 -47.80 3.35
N SER A 616 -0.09 -47.28 2.81
CA SER A 616 -0.01 -46.86 1.40
C SER A 616 -0.09 -48.01 0.38
N GLU A 617 0.10 -49.26 0.82
CA GLU A 617 0.18 -50.43 -0.08
C GLU A 617 -1.11 -51.24 -0.15
N CYS A 618 -1.78 -51.43 1.00
CA CYS A 618 -3.00 -52.23 1.08
C CYS A 618 -4.24 -51.41 1.46
N GLU A 619 -4.07 -50.10 1.68
CA GLU A 619 -5.12 -49.11 1.94
C GLU A 619 -6.02 -49.37 3.16
N GLU A 620 -5.82 -50.49 3.87
CA GLU A 620 -6.56 -50.81 5.08
C GLU A 620 -6.44 -49.65 6.09
N ASN A 621 -7.58 -49.23 6.63
CA ASN A 621 -7.68 -48.13 7.57
C ASN A 621 -7.32 -48.57 9.00
N GLN A 622 -6.86 -47.62 9.82
CA GLN A 622 -6.59 -47.82 11.25
C GLN A 622 -5.64 -48.98 11.57
N ILE A 623 -4.68 -49.26 10.69
CA ILE A 623 -3.69 -50.32 10.90
C ILE A 623 -2.79 -49.98 12.09
N ARG A 624 -2.57 -48.69 12.31
CA ARG A 624 -1.69 -48.17 13.35
C ARG A 624 -2.05 -46.74 13.70
N SER A 625 -1.67 -46.32 14.90
CA SER A 625 -1.72 -44.93 15.32
C SER A 625 -0.32 -44.36 15.50
N ASP A 626 -0.12 -43.10 15.11
CA ASP A 626 1.06 -42.31 15.46
C ASP A 626 0.72 -41.45 16.68
N ASP A 627 1.21 -41.87 17.83
CA ASP A 627 1.11 -41.13 19.10
C ASP A 627 2.07 -39.93 19.14
N ARG A 628 2.90 -39.76 18.09
CA ARG A 628 3.94 -38.74 17.99
C ARG A 628 4.06 -38.22 16.55
N PRO A 629 2.99 -37.63 16.00
CA PRO A 629 2.99 -37.16 14.63
C PRO A 629 4.06 -36.08 14.40
N ARG A 630 4.62 -36.07 13.19
CA ARG A 630 5.64 -35.11 12.75
C ARG A 630 5.05 -34.23 11.66
N TRP A 631 5.25 -32.93 11.80
CA TRP A 631 4.66 -31.93 10.91
C TRP A 631 5.75 -31.10 10.24
N SER A 632 5.56 -30.74 8.97
CA SER A 632 6.54 -29.98 8.20
C SER A 632 6.65 -28.53 8.68
N VAL A 633 7.89 -28.04 8.88
CA VAL A 633 8.17 -26.62 9.18
C VAL A 633 7.93 -25.74 7.95
N SER A 634 8.30 -26.21 6.77
CA SER A 634 8.17 -25.46 5.50
C SER A 634 6.74 -25.44 4.96
N SER A 635 5.91 -26.40 5.36
CA SER A 635 4.50 -26.50 4.98
C SER A 635 3.67 -26.85 6.22
N PRO A 636 3.38 -25.87 7.10
CA PRO A 636 2.66 -26.12 8.34
C PRO A 636 1.30 -26.80 8.09
N GLY A 637 0.90 -27.73 8.96
CA GLY A 637 -0.29 -28.56 8.76
C GLY A 637 -0.07 -29.78 7.84
N THR A 638 1.13 -29.97 7.27
CA THR A 638 1.45 -31.17 6.48
C THR A 638 2.11 -32.24 7.35
N TYR A 639 1.47 -33.41 7.48
CA TYR A 639 2.02 -34.58 8.15
C TYR A 639 3.14 -35.23 7.34
N LEU A 640 4.23 -35.63 8.00
CA LEU A 640 5.35 -36.34 7.38
C LEU A 640 5.17 -37.86 7.54
N CYS A 641 4.89 -38.54 6.44
CA CYS A 641 4.63 -39.98 6.44
C CYS A 641 5.83 -40.77 6.95
N ARG A 642 5.56 -41.79 7.76
CA ARG A 642 6.59 -42.68 8.31
C ARG A 642 6.54 -44.04 7.62
N GLU A 643 7.70 -44.67 7.45
CA GLU A 643 7.79 -46.03 6.95
C GLU A 643 7.72 -47.04 8.09
N TRP A 644 6.74 -47.94 8.04
CA TRP A 644 6.57 -49.04 8.98
C TRP A 644 6.19 -50.32 8.27
N ASN A 645 6.42 -51.46 8.92
CA ASN A 645 5.86 -52.72 8.46
C ASN A 645 4.36 -52.72 8.78
N CYS A 646 3.55 -52.88 7.75
CA CYS A 646 2.11 -53.01 7.86
C CYS A 646 1.76 -54.33 8.56
N SER A 647 0.98 -54.28 9.64
CA SER A 647 0.55 -55.49 10.37
C SER A 647 -0.43 -56.37 9.58
N LYS A 648 -1.04 -55.83 8.51
CA LYS A 648 -2.02 -56.52 7.67
C LYS A 648 -1.40 -57.18 6.45
N CYS A 649 -0.64 -56.43 5.64
CA CYS A 649 -0.02 -56.96 4.42
C CYS A 649 1.44 -57.39 4.60
N GLY A 650 2.05 -57.17 5.77
CA GLY A 650 3.43 -57.52 6.08
C GLY A 650 4.50 -56.68 5.37
N LYS A 651 4.13 -55.84 4.40
CA LYS A 651 5.06 -55.02 3.63
C LYS A 651 5.51 -53.78 4.40
N LYS A 652 6.74 -53.33 4.15
CA LYS A 652 7.21 -52.00 4.56
C LYS A 652 6.51 -50.95 3.70
N ALA A 653 5.68 -50.12 4.31
CA ALA A 653 4.81 -49.16 3.64
C ALA A 653 4.89 -47.80 4.32
N ARG A 654 4.53 -46.75 3.58
CA ARG A 654 4.33 -45.43 4.16
C ARG A 654 2.96 -45.36 4.79
N MET A 655 2.91 -44.76 5.96
CA MET A 655 1.69 -44.66 6.75
C MET A 655 1.14 -43.26 6.58
N MET A 656 -0.08 -43.19 6.07
CA MET A 656 -0.78 -41.95 5.70
C MET A 656 -1.91 -41.70 6.70
N PRO A 657 -2.29 -40.44 6.97
CA PRO A 657 -3.47 -40.15 7.77
C PRO A 657 -4.72 -40.81 7.16
N VAL A 658 -5.58 -41.35 8.04
CA VAL A 658 -6.92 -41.80 7.66
C VAL A 658 -7.81 -40.60 7.38
N ASP A 659 -7.65 -39.54 8.18
CA ASP A 659 -8.31 -38.26 7.98
C ASP A 659 -7.85 -37.62 6.65
N GLU A 660 -8.79 -37.42 5.73
CA GLU A 660 -8.52 -36.92 4.38
C GLU A 660 -8.26 -35.41 4.37
N ASP A 661 -8.65 -34.69 5.42
CA ASP A 661 -8.39 -33.24 5.56
C ASP A 661 -6.94 -32.97 5.96
N ILE A 662 -6.23 -33.98 6.47
CA ILE A 662 -4.82 -33.86 6.83
C ILE A 662 -3.95 -34.02 5.59
N THR A 663 -3.39 -32.91 5.13
CA THR A 663 -2.38 -32.92 4.08
C THR A 663 -1.16 -33.70 4.54
N PHE A 664 -0.57 -34.51 3.66
CA PHE A 664 0.61 -35.31 4.00
C PHE A 664 1.67 -35.28 2.89
N SER A 665 2.93 -35.47 3.29
CA SER A 665 4.07 -35.63 2.39
C SER A 665 4.66 -37.02 2.53
N LYS A 666 4.92 -37.66 1.39
CA LYS A 666 5.53 -38.99 1.32
C LYS A 666 7.06 -38.96 1.39
N ASN A 667 7.69 -37.79 1.36
CA ASN A 667 9.11 -37.65 1.05
C ASN A 667 10.01 -37.52 2.28
N ASP A 668 11.11 -38.26 2.28
CA ASP A 668 12.12 -38.19 3.34
C ASP A 668 13.29 -37.27 2.88
N LYS A 669 13.44 -36.14 3.58
CA LYS A 669 14.54 -35.15 3.56
C LYS A 669 14.89 -34.42 2.25
N HIS A 670 15.01 -35.08 1.11
CA HIS A 670 15.64 -34.48 -0.08
C HIS A 670 14.75 -33.54 -0.90
N GLU A 671 13.42 -33.72 -0.87
CA GLU A 671 12.48 -32.87 -1.63
C GLU A 671 11.86 -31.73 -0.81
N LEU A 672 12.04 -31.71 0.52
CA LEU A 672 11.54 -30.63 1.39
C LEU A 672 12.24 -29.27 1.15
N HIS A 673 13.35 -29.27 0.41
CA HIS A 673 14.07 -28.07 -0.04
C HIS A 673 13.66 -27.57 -1.43
N SER A 674 12.82 -28.33 -2.15
CA SER A 674 12.33 -28.01 -3.49
C SER A 674 10.93 -27.39 -3.41
N THR A 675 10.65 -26.41 -4.27
CA THR A 675 9.56 -25.41 -4.25
C THR A 675 8.12 -26.00 -4.13
N PRO A 676 7.14 -25.29 -3.53
CA PRO A 676 5.84 -25.85 -3.16
C PRO A 676 4.87 -25.90 -4.35
N GLY A 677 4.36 -27.09 -4.63
CA GLY A 677 3.08 -27.28 -5.30
C GLY A 677 2.21 -28.17 -4.40
N PRO A 678 0.89 -27.94 -4.28
CA PRO A 678 0.03 -28.88 -3.59
C PRO A 678 -0.02 -30.16 -4.41
N ALA A 679 0.58 -31.22 -3.90
CA ALA A 679 0.33 -32.56 -4.41
C ALA A 679 -1.08 -32.98 -3.96
N ARG A 680 -2.13 -32.44 -4.59
CA ARG A 680 -3.42 -33.15 -4.63
C ARG A 680 -3.19 -34.40 -5.45
N SER A 681 -3.06 -35.56 -4.79
CA SER A 681 -3.03 -36.82 -5.51
C SER A 681 -4.43 -37.10 -6.05
N THR A 682 -4.69 -36.78 -7.31
CA THR A 682 -5.85 -37.29 -8.06
C THR A 682 -5.68 -38.80 -8.24
N TRP A 683 -6.30 -39.60 -7.37
CA TRP A 683 -6.26 -41.08 -7.42
C TRP A 683 -7.55 -41.72 -7.95
N ALA A 684 -8.38 -40.97 -8.67
CA ALA A 684 -9.47 -41.53 -9.44
C ALA A 684 -9.05 -41.74 -10.91
N GLN A 685 -8.17 -42.73 -11.18
CA GLN A 685 -7.95 -43.38 -12.48
C GLN A 685 -6.68 -44.24 -12.40
N ASN A 686 -6.80 -45.48 -11.92
CA ASN A 686 -6.02 -46.66 -12.36
C ASN A 686 -6.26 -47.84 -11.42
N SER A 687 -7.50 -48.32 -11.37
CA SER A 687 -7.83 -49.66 -10.86
C SER A 687 -8.73 -50.36 -11.88
N SER A 688 -8.21 -50.52 -13.10
CA SER A 688 -8.66 -51.58 -13.99
C SER A 688 -7.47 -52.11 -14.78
N GLY A 689 -7.05 -53.34 -14.44
CA GLY A 689 -6.10 -54.12 -15.23
C GLY A 689 -4.81 -54.49 -14.52
N ARG A 690 -4.84 -55.55 -13.71
CA ARG A 690 -4.26 -56.86 -14.07
C ARG A 690 -4.49 -57.86 -12.95
N ARG A 691 -4.75 -59.10 -13.39
CA ARG A 691 -4.86 -60.33 -12.60
C ARG A 691 -3.59 -60.61 -11.80
#